data_AF-A0A8H5CMR8-F1
#
_entry.id   AF-A0A8H5CMR8-F1
#
_cell.length_a   1.000
_cell.length_b   1.000
_cell.length_c   1.000
_cell.angle_alpha   90.00
_cell.angle_beta   90.00
_cell.angle_gamma   90.00
#
_symmetry.space_group_name_H-M   'P 1'
#
loop_
_entity.id
_entity.type
_entity.pdbx_description
1 polymer ?
#
loop_
_entity_poly.entity_id
_entity_poly.type
_entity_poly.pdbx_seq_one_letter_code
_entity_poly.pdbx_strand_id
1 'polypeptide(L)'
;MQKSMGNHSEVVTAYAQNSDDEDLAGSDTSTWMETITRELVNSPWSTPKKPWGMNNSTPGKAGTMQTIRASELASASTSTSPLSHRSFQAKRSHSISARTRVDPKPSRPPIKVPVIMISSDEEDAGDTESESDSDSIFSKAPLSRENTMSSTTSFPSPVTRSTSMSSDGFSDTKSSICRPSPYDHSTHSLTSALHGLAVGSSAQSLPSSPSKIQSVTPPLIQTSNSSPNDPLSLQGLFPSNEVLHLGHHMIAHDVDTQALFDNPKGSVPWGTQFVLARGVQLKEWDWRKVQDKIHHFAGKSDAEVLNSVEFIMKDRPPPKASNSEVGHEFDREQLAILEGEQRGLGLMGNWQSAENWFGGQIQQIVTLEEDELQRLRLRLEPLEMRRSTRLTRKLGSRRVLQVRIADDFLRDAAKARIVKFLTRKFILNGRVFVPTPPKESAVYLVEIDEDFERAPSNKLGDDRRKSLGEILEWHNPMALNSNQARIYYPATLAALALSNSVPALIFEVQNIHFIDDIIASDCEDKKPSAHKVLTDGCGFINQAALKAITEALNYPSRPTAVQGRIAGSKGLWTLHPVDTSDVPQIWIRDSQRKIIYSDFDGEQRHHTQGSDPELDLCHGHYTLMDRAHRIFDLVHAALPSASSSGSTVSISKQSVLNLWANGVKESTFEKLMGSGLAGIIEPLFQWESGPMAMPALWDAINKIGKVSYIRTSRLAAGKARALGLAGRSFKKDGTPEDDDATGRNNISGEPSGLHEKAIELVQAGFHPSKDAMLWESLKSIVQLALTVAIEKCSIPLPEGSAAQGYVITDPLGILGPDQIFYRSSTPMKDPDSQTLFNVVTGDVLIGRYPFRVRSDIQKVEAVDIPQLYRYSDVIIVPTKPSPSAQGLVSLMSKCSGGDHDGDELFAIWEKVLVEQFKACPLVVPPEEIASSFEKQVKKVDEFQGELAQQSLETAQKSFITTILGGLADSGVGLYDSFHEKAVRLYGYDSKQAERLAFLFNDLLDASKTGKVLRADVRTRDRNQDSSNQAELAKSGLSSRFIYDQLQVFGQQFFETYLARFDSLPKATEKSNILRGPYVKAQLLCETAALSQDAAMHLTSYVSRQENVNDVGKILQLAYRSDLELIKKHVNRAYGVFAAKLREAETSANRVEEASQVKSNSKKKPKKVSQKRLMEDVVLAYASDIPGLTGALSDVEHVKASYAYERGKSYRFAELVAFRSLCQIQVDASSEPGGAPCSRTLDEAKSISGGVRRLL
;
A
#
# COMPACT_ATOMS: atom_id res chain seq x y z
N MET A 1 45.25 57.68 -3.72
CA MET A 1 46.19 57.75 -4.87
C MET A 1 45.49 57.05 -6.04
N GLN A 2 45.17 57.78 -7.12
CA GLN A 2 45.88 57.75 -8.43
C GLN A 2 45.82 56.38 -9.12
N LYS A 3 45.36 56.19 -10.38
CA LYS A 3 44.87 57.03 -11.52
C LYS A 3 44.14 56.07 -12.52
N SER A 4 43.45 56.45 -13.62
CA SER A 4 42.49 57.52 -13.97
C SER A 4 42.15 57.44 -15.49
N MET A 5 40.91 57.79 -15.92
CA MET A 5 40.46 57.97 -17.34
C MET A 5 40.32 56.70 -18.21
N GLY A 6 39.52 56.67 -19.30
CA GLY A 6 38.48 57.62 -19.77
C GLY A 6 38.14 57.54 -21.29
N ASN A 7 36.93 58.03 -21.66
CA ASN A 7 36.38 58.29 -23.02
C ASN A 7 35.98 57.06 -23.90
N HIS A 8 34.98 57.04 -24.81
CA HIS A 8 34.06 57.99 -25.52
C HIS A 8 34.32 58.23 -27.04
N SER A 9 33.43 57.69 -27.90
CA SER A 9 32.93 58.21 -29.21
C SER A 9 32.00 57.15 -29.84
N GLU A 10 30.72 57.36 -30.18
CA GLU A 10 30.13 58.20 -31.25
C GLU A 10 30.48 57.73 -32.69
N VAL A 11 29.64 57.66 -33.75
CA VAL A 11 28.19 57.68 -34.12
C VAL A 11 28.18 57.75 -35.70
N VAL A 12 27.03 57.84 -36.40
CA VAL A 12 26.83 58.36 -37.80
C VAL A 12 26.50 57.35 -38.96
N THR A 13 25.20 57.06 -39.16
CA THR A 13 24.42 56.94 -40.45
C THR A 13 24.84 55.91 -41.54
N ALA A 14 24.15 55.65 -42.69
CA ALA A 14 23.03 56.32 -43.39
C ALA A 14 22.23 55.39 -44.36
N TYR A 15 20.89 55.60 -44.50
CA TYR A 15 20.04 55.67 -45.73
C TYR A 15 20.11 54.55 -46.83
N ALA A 16 19.10 54.24 -47.69
CA ALA A 16 17.72 54.72 -47.90
C ALA A 16 16.89 53.85 -48.90
N GLN A 17 15.54 53.90 -48.79
CA GLN A 17 14.50 53.99 -49.88
C GLN A 17 14.40 52.87 -50.98
N ASN A 18 13.27 52.64 -51.69
CA ASN A 18 11.90 53.20 -51.71
C ASN A 18 10.88 52.23 -52.40
N SER A 19 9.57 52.54 -52.30
CA SER A 19 8.47 52.36 -53.28
C SER A 19 7.99 50.97 -53.77
N ASP A 20 6.71 50.72 -54.12
CA ASP A 20 5.38 51.36 -53.84
C ASP A 20 4.24 50.40 -54.35
N ASP A 21 2.96 50.85 -54.35
CA ASP A 21 1.73 50.31 -55.01
C ASP A 21 1.09 49.02 -54.40
N GLU A 22 -0.11 49.03 -53.77
CA GLU A 22 -1.52 49.22 -54.27
C GLU A 22 -2.26 47.86 -54.54
N ASP A 23 -3.55 47.61 -54.23
CA ASP A 23 -4.61 48.45 -53.63
C ASP A 23 -5.81 47.66 -53.00
N LEU A 24 -6.66 48.35 -52.20
CA LEU A 24 -8.10 48.11 -51.80
C LEU A 24 -8.62 46.71 -51.34
N ALA A 25 -9.61 46.53 -50.44
CA ALA A 25 -10.41 47.33 -49.47
C ALA A 25 -11.00 46.34 -48.42
N GLY A 26 -11.53 46.64 -47.22
CA GLY A 26 -12.06 47.87 -46.60
C GLY A 26 -13.59 47.71 -46.34
N SER A 27 -14.18 47.98 -45.16
CA SER A 27 -13.73 48.25 -43.78
C SER A 27 -14.58 47.38 -42.80
N ASP A 28 -14.84 47.56 -41.49
CA ASP A 28 -14.63 48.54 -40.39
C ASP A 28 -14.81 47.75 -39.04
N THR A 29 -14.80 48.24 -37.79
CA THR A 29 -14.72 49.58 -37.16
C THR A 29 -13.95 49.55 -35.82
N SER A 30 -13.64 50.73 -35.28
CA SER A 30 -13.14 51.02 -33.90
C SER A 30 -14.26 50.98 -32.81
N THR A 31 -14.08 51.03 -31.48
CA THR A 31 -13.06 51.63 -30.55
C THR A 31 -13.11 50.96 -29.15
N TRP A 32 -11.98 50.73 -28.43
CA TRP A 32 -11.96 50.81 -26.93
C TRP A 32 -10.62 50.80 -26.14
N MET A 33 -9.40 50.89 -26.70
CA MET A 33 -8.15 50.84 -25.89
C MET A 33 -7.07 51.90 -26.22
N GLU A 34 -7.42 53.18 -26.27
CA GLU A 34 -6.44 54.29 -26.33
C GLU A 34 -6.58 55.37 -25.25
N THR A 35 -7.60 55.29 -24.37
CA THR A 35 -7.98 56.41 -23.50
C THR A 35 -7.21 56.50 -22.17
N ILE A 36 -6.47 55.46 -21.74
CA ILE A 36 -5.88 55.39 -20.38
C ILE A 36 -4.34 55.21 -20.39
N THR A 37 -3.65 55.84 -21.35
CA THR A 37 -2.16 55.86 -21.38
C THR A 37 -1.58 57.24 -21.75
N ARG A 38 -2.19 58.35 -21.28
CA ARG A 38 -1.78 59.70 -21.74
C ARG A 38 -1.78 60.85 -20.71
N GLU A 39 -1.86 60.57 -19.40
CA GLU A 39 -2.03 61.65 -18.39
C GLU A 39 -1.07 61.61 -17.19
N LEU A 40 0.05 60.86 -17.23
CA LEU A 40 0.95 60.70 -16.06
C LEU A 40 2.46 60.85 -16.30
N VAL A 41 2.89 61.69 -17.25
CA VAL A 41 4.28 62.23 -17.26
C VAL A 41 4.30 63.71 -17.64
N ASN A 42 4.47 64.59 -16.66
CA ASN A 42 5.11 65.91 -16.80
C ASN A 42 5.60 66.42 -15.43
N SER A 43 6.77 67.09 -15.43
CA SER A 43 7.45 67.67 -14.25
C SER A 43 6.85 69.05 -13.84
N PRO A 44 7.28 69.77 -12.75
CA PRO A 44 8.50 69.62 -11.93
C PRO A 44 8.41 69.80 -10.38
N TRP A 45 9.49 69.43 -9.67
CA TRP A 45 10.11 70.00 -8.43
C TRP A 45 9.19 70.47 -7.25
N SER A 46 9.48 70.13 -5.98
CA SER A 46 10.64 70.64 -5.22
C SER A 46 10.70 70.12 -3.76
N THR A 47 11.86 70.27 -3.10
CA THR A 47 12.06 69.97 -1.66
C THR A 47 11.92 71.21 -0.75
N PRO A 48 11.48 71.04 0.51
CA PRO A 48 12.13 71.79 1.60
C PRO A 48 12.31 71.07 2.97
N LYS A 49 13.57 71.02 3.43
CA LYS A 49 14.09 71.49 4.74
C LYS A 49 13.39 71.15 6.09
N LYS A 50 14.16 70.52 7.00
CA LYS A 50 14.19 70.77 8.47
C LYS A 50 14.71 72.21 8.78
N PRO A 51 14.68 72.79 10.01
CA PRO A 51 14.45 72.20 11.34
C PRO A 51 13.45 73.02 12.23
N TRP A 52 13.86 73.45 13.43
CA TRP A 52 13.11 73.99 14.59
C TRP A 52 12.38 72.92 15.44
N GLY A 53 12.40 72.96 16.78
CA GLY A 53 13.13 73.86 17.69
C GLY A 53 13.11 73.36 19.15
N MET A 54 14.07 73.79 19.97
CA MET A 54 14.18 73.42 21.39
C MET A 54 13.18 74.21 22.26
N ASN A 55 12.74 73.64 23.38
CA ASN A 55 12.54 74.43 24.60
C ASN A 55 12.60 73.59 25.88
N ASN A 56 12.94 74.24 27.01
CA ASN A 56 13.25 73.60 28.29
C ASN A 56 12.10 73.66 29.29
N SER A 57 11.93 72.62 30.12
CA SER A 57 11.40 72.76 31.49
C SER A 57 11.67 71.53 32.39
N THR A 58 12.76 71.59 33.16
CA THR A 58 12.77 71.08 34.55
C THR A 58 12.67 72.30 35.47
N PRO A 59 11.84 72.25 36.52
CA PRO A 59 12.22 71.64 37.80
C PRO A 59 11.09 70.79 38.44
N GLY A 60 11.26 70.07 39.56
CA GLY A 60 12.48 69.79 40.36
C GLY A 60 12.22 69.83 41.88
N LYS A 61 12.94 68.99 42.65
CA LYS A 61 12.96 68.88 44.14
C LYS A 61 11.64 68.37 44.77
N ALA A 62 11.57 67.38 45.68
CA ALA A 62 12.40 66.84 46.79
C ALA A 62 11.84 67.21 48.19
N GLY A 63 11.76 66.20 49.07
CA GLY A 63 11.05 66.21 50.37
C GLY A 63 10.60 64.77 50.67
N THR A 64 11.18 63.93 51.54
CA THR A 64 11.93 64.04 52.82
C THR A 64 11.02 63.87 54.05
N MET A 65 11.54 63.14 55.06
CA MET A 65 10.89 62.62 56.29
C MET A 65 9.92 61.44 56.07
N GLN A 66 9.94 60.31 56.80
CA GLN A 66 10.27 59.91 58.21
C GLN A 66 9.05 59.82 59.15
N THR A 67 8.61 58.58 59.43
CA THR A 67 7.88 58.14 60.66
C THR A 67 6.50 58.79 60.94
N ILE A 68 5.53 58.24 61.69
CA ILE A 68 5.50 57.33 62.86
C ILE A 68 4.36 56.26 62.69
N ARG A 69 4.30 55.32 63.65
CA ARG A 69 3.19 54.40 64.07
C ARG A 69 1.77 55.04 64.00
N ALA A 70 0.63 54.33 64.13
CA ALA A 70 0.35 53.09 64.87
C ALA A 70 -1.00 52.41 64.49
N SER A 71 -1.25 51.23 65.11
CA SER A 71 -2.57 50.70 65.58
C SER A 71 -3.68 50.34 64.56
N GLU A 72 -4.46 49.26 64.72
CA GLU A 72 -4.42 48.18 65.74
C GLU A 72 -5.18 46.89 65.34
N LEU A 73 -4.98 45.82 66.14
CA LEU A 73 -5.66 44.51 66.12
C LEU A 73 -5.37 43.63 64.88
N ALA A 74 -5.48 42.29 64.89
CA ALA A 74 -5.57 41.27 65.96
C ALA A 74 -5.22 39.88 65.34
N SER A 75 -4.78 38.84 66.05
CA SER A 75 -4.22 38.67 67.41
C SER A 75 -3.54 37.27 67.52
N ALA A 76 -3.09 36.87 68.73
CA ALA A 76 -2.75 35.51 69.18
C ALA A 76 -1.95 34.56 68.24
N SER A 77 -0.63 34.35 68.37
CA SER A 77 0.11 33.63 69.45
C SER A 77 -0.07 32.08 69.42
N THR A 78 0.94 31.21 69.60
CA THR A 78 2.31 31.40 70.16
C THR A 78 3.29 30.33 69.65
N SER A 79 4.59 30.50 69.96
CA SER A 79 5.71 29.57 69.68
C SER A 79 5.74 28.28 70.50
N THR A 80 6.32 27.19 69.96
CA THR A 80 7.54 26.50 70.48
C THR A 80 8.01 25.33 69.61
N SER A 81 9.21 24.82 69.89
CA SER A 81 9.88 23.61 69.36
C SER A 81 10.32 22.72 70.55
N PRO A 82 11.01 21.56 70.41
CA PRO A 82 11.11 20.57 69.32
C PRO A 82 10.85 19.11 69.87
N LEU A 83 11.47 18.07 69.28
CA LEU A 83 11.88 16.76 69.86
C LEU A 83 10.98 15.49 69.74
N SER A 84 11.45 14.57 68.87
CA SER A 84 11.93 13.20 69.18
C SER A 84 11.01 12.04 69.62
N HIS A 85 11.13 10.94 68.86
CA HIS A 85 11.39 9.53 69.30
C HIS A 85 10.43 8.68 70.15
N ARG A 86 10.41 7.38 69.77
CA ARG A 86 10.06 6.14 70.52
C ARG A 86 8.56 5.94 70.83
N SER A 87 7.87 4.82 70.57
CA SER A 87 8.13 3.37 70.34
C SER A 87 7.87 2.45 71.56
N PHE A 88 7.34 1.26 71.28
CA PHE A 88 7.15 0.08 72.15
C PHE A 88 6.04 0.08 73.22
N GLN A 89 5.01 -0.75 72.97
CA GLN A 89 4.40 -1.74 73.87
C GLN A 89 3.41 -2.60 73.03
N ALA A 90 3.10 -3.87 73.31
CA ALA A 90 3.64 -4.84 74.28
C ALA A 90 3.59 -6.28 73.68
N LYS A 91 4.01 -7.31 74.44
CA LYS A 91 4.10 -8.73 74.00
C LYS A 91 3.05 -9.62 74.70
N ARG A 92 2.85 -10.85 74.17
CA ARG A 92 2.34 -12.08 74.86
C ARG A 92 0.82 -12.07 75.19
N SER A 93 0.10 -13.20 75.35
CA SER A 93 0.41 -14.66 75.25
C SER A 93 -0.87 -15.55 75.34
N HIS A 94 -0.72 -16.88 75.14
CA HIS A 94 -1.69 -17.98 75.34
C HIS A 94 -2.74 -18.15 74.20
N SER A 95 -3.03 -19.30 73.58
CA SER A 95 -3.17 -20.75 73.97
C SER A 95 -4.50 -21.06 74.68
N ILE A 96 -5.31 -22.07 74.35
CA ILE A 96 -5.05 -23.51 74.05
C ILE A 96 -6.14 -24.11 73.10
N SER A 97 -5.85 -25.28 72.50
CA SER A 97 -6.79 -26.37 72.07
C SER A 97 -6.95 -26.63 70.55
N ALA A 98 -7.27 -27.85 70.07
CA ALA A 98 -6.49 -29.11 70.08
C ALA A 98 -7.25 -30.25 69.36
N ARG A 99 -6.56 -31.01 68.48
CA ARG A 99 -7.02 -32.25 67.79
C ARG A 99 -8.17 -32.03 66.76
N THR A 100 -8.42 -32.89 65.77
CA THR A 100 -8.10 -34.34 65.61
C THR A 100 -7.69 -34.69 64.16
N ARG A 101 -7.06 -35.87 63.95
CA ARG A 101 -6.81 -36.49 62.62
C ARG A 101 -8.10 -37.02 61.98
N VAL A 102 -8.09 -37.32 60.67
CA VAL A 102 -8.38 -38.66 60.06
C VAL A 102 -8.40 -38.57 58.50
N ASP A 103 -7.58 -39.38 57.84
CA ASP A 103 -7.76 -39.92 56.48
C ASP A 103 -8.59 -41.22 56.59
N PRO A 104 -9.46 -41.65 55.63
CA PRO A 104 -8.99 -42.01 54.28
C PRO A 104 -10.03 -42.03 53.10
N LYS A 105 -9.59 -42.53 51.93
CA LYS A 105 -10.38 -43.15 50.83
C LYS A 105 -11.20 -44.37 51.36
N PRO A 106 -12.32 -44.87 50.74
CA PRO A 106 -12.33 -45.40 49.35
C PRO A 106 -13.68 -45.53 48.56
N SER A 107 -13.56 -46.01 47.30
CA SER A 107 -14.45 -46.90 46.49
C SER A 107 -15.98 -46.72 46.26
N ARG A 108 -16.36 -46.86 44.97
CA ARG A 108 -17.57 -47.46 44.31
C ARG A 108 -18.39 -48.52 45.09
N PRO A 109 -19.62 -48.97 44.65
CA PRO A 109 -20.57 -48.52 43.59
C PRO A 109 -22.02 -48.39 44.17
N PRO A 110 -23.18 -48.98 43.71
CA PRO A 110 -23.77 -49.33 42.38
C PRO A 110 -25.29 -48.94 42.16
N ILE A 111 -25.89 -49.32 41.00
CA ILE A 111 -27.35 -49.60 40.72
C ILE A 111 -28.35 -48.41 40.80
N LYS A 112 -29.13 -48.07 39.74
CA LYS A 112 -30.37 -48.78 39.31
C LYS A 112 -30.86 -48.39 37.89
N VAL A 113 -31.75 -49.21 37.30
CA VAL A 113 -32.43 -49.02 35.99
C VAL A 113 -33.94 -48.77 36.21
N PRO A 114 -34.72 -48.34 35.19
CA PRO A 114 -35.62 -49.31 34.55
C PRO A 114 -35.72 -49.22 33.01
N VAL A 115 -36.39 -50.21 32.42
CA VAL A 115 -36.55 -50.44 30.96
C VAL A 115 -38.01 -50.25 30.54
N ILE A 116 -38.25 -49.75 29.32
CA ILE A 116 -39.42 -50.12 28.50
C ILE A 116 -38.92 -50.46 27.07
N MET A 117 -39.48 -51.51 26.50
CA MET A 117 -39.32 -51.96 25.11
C MET A 117 -40.66 -51.80 24.37
N ILE A 118 -40.64 -51.78 23.02
CA ILE A 118 -41.66 -52.38 22.12
C ILE A 118 -41.17 -52.29 20.66
N SER A 119 -41.49 -53.30 19.83
CA SER A 119 -41.30 -53.40 18.37
C SER A 119 -42.65 -53.10 17.66
N SER A 120 -42.98 -53.36 16.38
CA SER A 120 -42.30 -53.91 15.18
C SER A 120 -42.49 -52.87 14.02
N ASP A 121 -42.91 -53.05 12.76
CA ASP A 121 -43.32 -54.10 11.79
C ASP A 121 -42.91 -53.54 10.39
N GLU A 122 -42.24 -54.27 9.49
CA GLU A 122 -42.69 -55.20 8.41
C GLU A 122 -43.51 -54.60 7.22
N GLU A 123 -43.02 -54.94 6.00
CA GLU A 123 -43.67 -54.90 4.65
C GLU A 123 -44.09 -53.51 4.07
N ASP A 124 -44.28 -53.30 2.76
CA ASP A 124 -44.62 -54.20 1.63
C ASP A 124 -43.90 -53.81 0.29
N ALA A 125 -44.22 -54.50 -0.82
CA ALA A 125 -43.39 -54.66 -2.03
C ALA A 125 -43.80 -53.85 -3.30
N GLY A 126 -43.13 -54.16 -4.44
CA GLY A 126 -43.37 -53.64 -5.80
C GLY A 126 -42.04 -53.21 -6.47
N ASP A 127 -41.45 -53.90 -7.45
CA ASP A 127 -41.91 -54.31 -8.79
C ASP A 127 -42.25 -53.13 -9.73
N THR A 128 -41.85 -53.08 -11.01
CA THR A 128 -41.08 -54.02 -11.86
C THR A 128 -40.43 -53.27 -13.04
N GLU A 129 -39.46 -53.91 -13.74
CA GLU A 129 -39.21 -53.85 -15.21
C GLU A 129 -39.01 -52.48 -15.96
N SER A 130 -38.31 -52.39 -17.09
CA SER A 130 -37.29 -53.23 -17.75
C SER A 130 -36.58 -52.41 -18.88
N GLU A 131 -35.54 -53.01 -19.48
CA GLU A 131 -35.22 -53.06 -20.94
C GLU A 131 -35.73 -51.97 -21.92
N SER A 132 -34.98 -51.56 -22.96
CA SER A 132 -33.76 -52.12 -23.58
C SER A 132 -33.04 -51.10 -24.50
N ASP A 133 -31.80 -51.46 -24.87
CA ASP A 133 -31.10 -51.29 -26.15
C ASP A 133 -31.81 -50.50 -27.30
N SER A 134 -31.12 -49.74 -28.15
CA SER A 134 -29.98 -50.22 -28.94
C SER A 134 -29.33 -49.12 -29.82
N ASP A 135 -28.10 -49.41 -30.27
CA ASP A 135 -27.48 -49.18 -31.60
C ASP A 135 -28.07 -48.21 -32.67
N SER A 136 -27.30 -47.70 -33.65
CA SER A 136 -25.85 -47.45 -33.79
C SER A 136 -25.54 -46.73 -35.13
N ILE A 137 -24.26 -46.34 -35.34
CA ILE A 137 -23.53 -46.32 -36.64
C ILE A 137 -23.93 -45.33 -37.79
N PHE A 138 -23.03 -44.34 -37.97
CA PHE A 138 -22.48 -43.80 -39.25
C PHE A 138 -23.37 -43.22 -40.40
N SER A 139 -23.39 -41.88 -40.44
CA SER A 139 -22.58 -41.05 -41.38
C SER A 139 -23.20 -40.35 -42.61
N LYS A 140 -22.47 -39.28 -42.99
CA LYS A 140 -22.36 -38.59 -44.30
C LYS A 140 -23.43 -37.59 -44.79
N ALA A 141 -23.01 -36.34 -44.67
CA ALA A 141 -22.95 -35.36 -45.78
C ALA A 141 -24.27 -34.60 -46.12
N PRO A 142 -24.27 -33.59 -47.02
CA PRO A 142 -24.91 -32.31 -46.70
C PRO A 142 -26.00 -31.87 -47.69
N LEU A 143 -26.68 -30.75 -47.42
CA LEU A 143 -27.01 -29.74 -48.44
C LEU A 143 -27.55 -28.44 -47.83
N SER A 144 -27.50 -27.37 -48.63
CA SER A 144 -27.93 -25.99 -48.34
C SER A 144 -29.30 -25.67 -48.96
N ARG A 145 -30.04 -24.70 -48.40
CA ARG A 145 -30.62 -23.50 -49.08
C ARG A 145 -31.46 -22.67 -48.08
N GLU A 146 -31.34 -21.32 -48.02
CA GLU A 146 -31.96 -20.28 -48.90
C GLU A 146 -33.51 -20.30 -48.89
N ASN A 147 -34.27 -19.20 -48.96
CA ASN A 147 -34.00 -17.74 -48.89
C ASN A 147 -35.35 -16.98 -48.85
N THR A 148 -35.38 -15.75 -48.29
CA THR A 148 -36.20 -14.66 -48.86
C THR A 148 -35.70 -13.26 -48.45
N MET A 149 -35.80 -12.29 -49.36
CA MET A 149 -35.49 -10.86 -49.18
C MET A 149 -36.66 -10.01 -49.72
N SER A 150 -36.59 -8.66 -49.64
CA SER A 150 -36.75 -7.71 -50.78
C SER A 150 -36.75 -6.23 -50.32
N SER A 151 -36.46 -5.20 -51.14
CA SER A 151 -35.25 -4.90 -51.93
C SER A 151 -35.42 -3.60 -52.75
N THR A 152 -34.56 -2.60 -52.57
CA THR A 152 -34.38 -1.47 -53.53
C THR A 152 -33.01 -0.80 -53.36
N THR A 153 -31.97 -1.01 -54.20
CA THR A 153 -31.66 -0.50 -55.59
C THR A 153 -31.06 0.93 -55.63
N SER A 154 -30.07 1.31 -56.45
CA SER A 154 -29.23 0.68 -57.53
C SER A 154 -28.10 1.67 -57.98
N PHE A 155 -26.81 1.32 -58.17
CA PHE A 155 -26.07 0.81 -59.38
C PHE A 155 -25.92 1.81 -60.58
N PRO A 156 -24.87 1.74 -61.49
CA PRO A 156 -24.22 0.54 -62.08
C PRO A 156 -22.67 0.56 -62.34
N SER A 157 -22.15 -0.46 -63.08
CA SER A 157 -20.75 -0.67 -63.60
C SER A 157 -20.74 -0.87 -65.15
N PRO A 158 -19.62 -1.15 -65.89
CA PRO A 158 -19.18 -2.56 -66.12
C PRO A 158 -17.71 -2.90 -66.62
N VAL A 159 -17.46 -4.23 -66.68
CA VAL A 159 -16.41 -5.13 -67.26
C VAL A 159 -15.90 -4.77 -68.70
N THR A 160 -14.74 -5.19 -69.29
CA THR A 160 -14.36 -6.56 -69.78
C THR A 160 -13.00 -6.69 -70.55
N ARG A 161 -12.37 -7.90 -70.55
CA ARG A 161 -11.69 -8.67 -71.68
C ARG A 161 -10.13 -8.68 -71.99
N SER A 162 -9.49 -9.82 -71.63
CA SER A 162 -8.69 -10.80 -72.46
C SER A 162 -7.24 -10.62 -73.03
N THR A 163 -6.46 -11.72 -72.90
CA THR A 163 -5.53 -12.46 -73.85
C THR A 163 -3.96 -12.43 -73.79
N SER A 164 -3.39 -13.66 -73.66
CA SER A 164 -2.23 -14.31 -74.36
C SER A 164 -0.70 -14.02 -74.13
N MET A 165 -0.03 -15.02 -73.52
CA MET A 165 1.18 -15.80 -73.94
C MET A 165 2.65 -15.26 -74.01
N SER A 166 3.57 -16.21 -73.70
CA SER A 166 4.97 -16.45 -74.17
C SER A 166 6.15 -15.50 -73.84
N SER A 167 6.98 -15.94 -72.88
CA SER A 167 8.44 -16.22 -72.90
C SER A 167 9.52 -15.21 -73.39
N ASP A 168 10.74 -15.49 -72.89
CA ASP A 168 12.08 -15.10 -73.38
C ASP A 168 12.61 -13.67 -73.13
N GLY A 169 13.95 -13.53 -73.06
CA GLY A 169 14.65 -12.23 -73.09
C GLY A 169 15.84 -12.05 -72.14
N PHE A 170 17.05 -12.30 -72.62
CA PHE A 170 18.32 -12.01 -71.94
C PHE A 170 18.62 -10.48 -71.82
N SER A 171 19.60 -10.13 -70.99
CA SER A 171 20.51 -8.95 -70.99
C SER A 171 20.33 -7.84 -72.06
N ASP A 172 20.57 -6.55 -71.78
CA ASP A 172 21.92 -6.07 -71.39
C ASP A 172 21.99 -4.68 -70.68
N THR A 173 23.22 -4.19 -70.45
CA THR A 173 23.61 -3.17 -69.44
C THR A 173 23.19 -1.68 -69.62
N LYS A 174 23.14 -0.97 -68.46
CA LYS A 174 23.82 0.30 -68.08
C LYS A 174 23.00 1.55 -67.63
N SER A 175 23.59 2.24 -66.63
CA SER A 175 23.50 3.67 -66.23
C SER A 175 22.20 4.30 -65.65
N SER A 176 22.14 4.32 -64.30
CA SER A 176 21.98 5.50 -63.39
C SER A 176 20.88 6.57 -63.60
N ILE A 177 20.04 6.80 -62.55
CA ILE A 177 19.80 8.10 -61.84
C ILE A 177 18.82 7.93 -60.62
N CYS A 178 18.80 8.92 -59.72
CA CYS A 178 18.19 9.08 -58.38
C CYS A 178 16.77 8.54 -58.01
N ARG A 179 16.66 8.02 -56.76
CA ARG A 179 15.51 7.98 -55.78
C ARG A 179 14.21 7.20 -56.18
N PRO A 180 13.34 6.74 -55.23
CA PRO A 180 13.43 6.58 -53.76
C PRO A 180 13.11 5.13 -53.24
N SER A 181 12.74 4.99 -51.95
CA SER A 181 12.30 3.79 -51.15
C SER A 181 11.18 2.90 -51.76
N PRO A 182 10.83 1.68 -51.23
CA PRO A 182 11.23 1.02 -49.97
C PRO A 182 11.50 -0.53 -50.04
N TYR A 183 11.41 -1.23 -48.89
CA TYR A 183 11.46 -2.69 -48.60
C TYR A 183 12.79 -3.31 -48.10
N ASP A 184 12.78 -4.62 -47.79
CA ASP A 184 13.24 -5.19 -46.51
C ASP A 184 14.22 -6.39 -46.67
N HIS A 185 14.80 -6.84 -45.55
CA HIS A 185 15.49 -8.11 -45.26
C HIS A 185 16.95 -8.33 -45.74
N SER A 186 17.84 -8.34 -44.73
CA SER A 186 18.79 -9.43 -44.41
C SER A 186 20.23 -9.49 -44.99
N THR A 187 21.14 -9.89 -44.08
CA THR A 187 22.41 -10.64 -44.23
C THR A 187 23.71 -10.03 -44.81
N HIS A 188 24.74 -10.07 -43.94
CA HIS A 188 26.18 -10.32 -44.17
C HIS A 188 27.08 -9.39 -45.02
N SER A 189 27.82 -8.54 -44.29
CA SER A 189 29.31 -8.49 -44.21
C SER A 189 30.15 -9.25 -45.26
N LEU A 190 31.21 -8.61 -45.79
CA LEU A 190 32.62 -9.07 -45.66
C LEU A 190 33.67 -8.15 -46.36
N THR A 191 34.95 -8.52 -46.16
CA THR A 191 36.24 -8.09 -46.81
C THR A 191 37.15 -7.16 -45.98
N SER A 192 38.47 -7.34 -45.94
CA SER A 192 39.36 -8.50 -46.27
C SER A 192 40.68 -8.35 -45.46
N ALA A 193 41.48 -9.40 -45.15
CA ALA A 193 42.55 -10.02 -45.99
C ALA A 193 43.52 -10.78 -45.01
N LEU A 194 44.38 -11.75 -45.36
CA LEU A 194 44.68 -12.56 -46.56
C LEU A 194 45.58 -13.77 -46.18
N HIS A 195 45.54 -14.87 -46.98
CA HIS A 195 46.45 -16.05 -47.00
C HIS A 195 46.62 -16.93 -45.71
N GLY A 196 46.86 -18.25 -45.77
CA GLY A 196 46.87 -19.20 -46.90
C GLY A 196 47.57 -20.54 -46.56
N LEU A 197 47.28 -21.63 -47.32
CA LEU A 197 47.79 -23.03 -47.18
C LEU A 197 47.13 -23.89 -46.06
N ALA A 198 46.86 -25.19 -46.20
CA ALA A 198 46.77 -26.05 -47.40
C ALA A 198 45.97 -27.38 -47.16
N VAL A 199 45.18 -27.78 -48.18
CA VAL A 199 44.81 -29.15 -48.64
C VAL A 199 44.53 -30.29 -47.64
N GLY A 200 43.33 -30.90 -47.74
CA GLY A 200 43.04 -32.26 -47.26
C GLY A 200 41.57 -32.68 -47.51
N SER A 201 41.32 -33.70 -48.34
CA SER A 201 39.98 -34.05 -48.83
C SER A 201 39.62 -35.54 -48.74
N SER A 202 38.41 -35.86 -48.27
CA SER A 202 37.59 -37.02 -48.70
C SER A 202 36.18 -36.94 -48.10
N ALA A 203 35.23 -37.71 -48.62
CA ALA A 203 33.81 -37.65 -48.25
C ALA A 203 33.16 -39.03 -48.03
N GLN A 204 31.88 -39.00 -47.61
CA GLN A 204 30.84 -40.05 -47.68
C GLN A 204 30.51 -40.88 -46.41
N SER A 205 29.21 -41.24 -46.37
CA SER A 205 28.52 -42.30 -45.61
C SER A 205 28.13 -42.10 -44.13
N LEU A 206 26.80 -42.10 -43.92
CA LEU A 206 26.09 -42.55 -42.72
C LEU A 206 26.22 -44.09 -42.59
N PRO A 207 26.17 -44.72 -41.39
CA PRO A 207 24.87 -44.92 -40.73
C PRO A 207 24.83 -45.03 -39.17
N SER A 208 23.59 -45.06 -38.66
CA SER A 208 23.10 -45.75 -37.46
C SER A 208 23.58 -45.39 -36.04
N SER A 209 22.63 -44.84 -35.28
CA SER A 209 22.29 -45.11 -33.86
C SER A 209 23.30 -44.79 -32.73
N PRO A 210 22.89 -44.04 -31.68
CA PRO A 210 23.78 -43.63 -30.59
C PRO A 210 24.00 -44.72 -29.54
N SER A 211 25.24 -44.81 -29.04
CA SER A 211 25.57 -45.51 -27.80
C SER A 211 25.84 -44.52 -26.67
N LYS A 212 25.56 -44.95 -25.43
CA LYS A 212 25.63 -44.16 -24.18
C LYS A 212 26.87 -43.25 -24.09
N ILE A 213 26.64 -41.95 -23.89
CA ILE A 213 27.62 -41.02 -23.31
C ILE A 213 27.12 -40.63 -21.91
N GLN A 214 28.04 -40.53 -20.95
CA GLN A 214 27.74 -40.24 -19.56
C GLN A 214 27.36 -38.75 -19.37
N SER A 215 26.40 -38.48 -18.48
CA SER A 215 26.02 -37.14 -18.09
C SER A 215 27.14 -36.47 -17.30
N VAL A 216 27.77 -35.44 -17.88
CA VAL A 216 28.70 -34.57 -17.14
C VAL A 216 27.88 -33.69 -16.20
N THR A 217 28.05 -33.89 -14.90
CA THR A 217 27.42 -33.08 -13.85
C THR A 217 28.11 -31.70 -13.77
N PRO A 218 27.37 -30.58 -13.68
CA PRO A 218 27.98 -29.30 -13.32
C PRO A 218 28.59 -29.38 -11.90
N PRO A 219 29.71 -28.70 -11.62
CA PRO A 219 30.41 -28.83 -10.34
C PRO A 219 29.62 -28.22 -9.18
N LEU A 220 29.72 -28.82 -7.99
CA LEU A 220 29.23 -28.22 -6.75
C LEU A 220 30.00 -26.92 -6.45
N ILE A 221 29.26 -25.88 -6.09
CA ILE A 221 29.84 -24.67 -5.49
C ILE A 221 30.26 -25.01 -4.05
N GLN A 222 31.57 -25.14 -3.81
CA GLN A 222 32.11 -25.23 -2.45
C GLN A 222 32.23 -23.82 -1.87
N THR A 223 31.37 -23.48 -0.92
CA THR A 223 31.50 -22.26 -0.10
C THR A 223 32.69 -22.39 0.86
N SER A 224 33.50 -21.35 0.98
CA SER A 224 34.81 -21.41 1.64
C SER A 224 34.77 -21.48 3.17
N ASN A 225 35.56 -22.40 3.73
CA ASN A 225 36.20 -22.32 5.06
C ASN A 225 35.30 -22.14 6.31
N SER A 226 34.11 -22.73 6.31
CA SER A 226 33.63 -23.43 7.52
C SER A 226 33.66 -24.94 7.27
N SER A 227 34.04 -25.74 8.26
CA SER A 227 33.87 -27.19 8.13
C SER A 227 32.38 -27.52 8.23
N PRO A 228 31.79 -28.34 7.33
CA PRO A 228 30.36 -28.69 7.38
C PRO A 228 29.97 -29.52 8.62
N ASN A 229 30.93 -29.88 9.47
CA ASN A 229 30.73 -30.54 10.75
C ASN A 229 30.82 -29.58 11.96
N ASP A 230 30.82 -28.25 11.76
CA ASP A 230 30.79 -27.29 12.87
C ASP A 230 29.34 -27.12 13.40
N PRO A 231 29.02 -27.59 14.63
CA PRO A 231 27.69 -27.44 15.22
C PRO A 231 27.32 -26.00 15.58
N LEU A 232 28.26 -25.05 15.49
CA LEU A 232 28.01 -23.61 15.72
C LEU A 232 27.43 -22.89 14.49
N SER A 233 27.48 -23.53 13.31
CA SER A 233 27.02 -22.97 12.04
C SER A 233 25.49 -23.06 11.89
N LEU A 234 24.89 -22.25 11.00
CA LEU A 234 23.46 -22.38 10.69
C LEU A 234 23.14 -23.73 10.05
N GLN A 235 24.08 -24.31 9.30
CA GLN A 235 23.96 -25.64 8.69
C GLN A 235 24.05 -26.76 9.75
N GLY A 236 24.87 -26.60 10.80
CA GLY A 236 24.89 -27.53 11.94
C GLY A 236 23.64 -27.46 12.83
N LEU A 237 23.02 -26.29 12.94
CA LEU A 237 21.75 -26.10 13.67
C LEU A 237 20.53 -26.57 12.87
N PHE A 238 20.54 -26.41 11.54
CA PHE A 238 19.44 -26.74 10.63
C PHE A 238 19.98 -27.47 9.38
N PRO A 239 20.46 -28.72 9.53
CA PRO A 239 21.04 -29.49 8.42
C PRO A 239 20.05 -29.80 7.30
N SER A 240 20.55 -29.84 6.07
CA SER A 240 19.76 -30.19 4.87
C SER A 240 19.54 -31.70 4.75
N ASN A 241 18.34 -32.09 4.32
CA ASN A 241 17.82 -33.47 4.26
C ASN A 241 17.66 -34.19 5.62
N GLU A 242 17.72 -33.47 6.75
CA GLU A 242 17.47 -34.02 8.08
C GLU A 242 16.14 -33.52 8.69
N VAL A 243 15.48 -34.38 9.47
CA VAL A 243 14.18 -34.07 10.09
C VAL A 243 14.39 -33.19 11.32
N LEU A 244 13.85 -31.96 11.29
CA LEU A 244 14.02 -31.03 12.41
C LEU A 244 13.34 -31.54 13.70
N HIS A 245 13.98 -31.34 14.85
CA HIS A 245 13.48 -31.77 16.17
C HIS A 245 12.44 -30.80 16.76
N LEU A 246 11.55 -30.29 15.90
CA LEU A 246 10.45 -29.40 16.23
C LEU A 246 9.12 -30.17 16.13
N GLY A 247 8.28 -30.09 17.15
CA GLY A 247 6.91 -30.61 17.08
C GLY A 247 6.12 -29.89 15.98
N HIS A 248 5.25 -30.61 15.27
CA HIS A 248 4.49 -30.06 14.16
C HIS A 248 3.08 -29.56 14.55
N HIS A 249 2.44 -28.81 13.65
CA HIS A 249 1.02 -28.50 13.66
C HIS A 249 0.46 -28.69 12.23
N MET A 250 -0.64 -29.41 12.13
CA MET A 250 -1.31 -29.67 10.87
C MET A 250 -2.17 -28.46 10.48
N ILE A 251 -1.89 -27.85 9.32
CA ILE A 251 -2.79 -26.86 8.71
C ILE A 251 -3.88 -27.60 7.93
N ALA A 252 -3.45 -28.44 6.97
CA ALA A 252 -4.30 -29.35 6.20
C ALA A 252 -3.41 -30.38 5.47
N HIS A 253 -3.71 -31.67 5.60
CA HIS A 253 -3.12 -32.77 4.82
C HIS A 253 -4.03 -34.00 4.95
N ASP A 254 -3.84 -34.94 4.03
CA ASP A 254 -4.37 -36.30 4.02
C ASP A 254 -3.44 -37.15 3.13
N VAL A 255 -3.00 -38.31 3.62
CA VAL A 255 -1.94 -39.11 2.97
C VAL A 255 -2.39 -39.68 1.62
N ASP A 256 -3.62 -40.21 1.55
CA ASP A 256 -4.18 -40.79 0.33
C ASP A 256 -4.44 -39.71 -0.72
N THR A 257 -4.97 -38.56 -0.31
CA THR A 257 -5.16 -37.40 -1.20
C THR A 257 -3.82 -36.85 -1.70
N GLN A 258 -2.78 -36.83 -0.87
CA GLN A 258 -1.46 -36.35 -1.30
C GLN A 258 -0.81 -37.29 -2.34
N ALA A 259 -0.99 -38.60 -2.20
CA ALA A 259 -0.53 -39.57 -3.19
C ALA A 259 -1.23 -39.37 -4.55
N LEU A 260 -2.48 -38.88 -4.56
CA LEU A 260 -3.19 -38.48 -5.77
C LEU A 260 -2.71 -37.13 -6.31
N PHE A 261 -2.47 -36.13 -5.45
CA PHE A 261 -1.94 -34.82 -5.83
C PHE A 261 -0.57 -34.92 -6.51
N ASP A 262 0.34 -35.75 -5.98
CA ASP A 262 1.71 -35.90 -6.47
C ASP A 262 1.85 -36.97 -7.58
N ASN A 263 0.73 -37.49 -8.12
CA ASN A 263 0.70 -38.55 -9.11
C ASN A 263 1.49 -38.17 -10.40
N PRO A 264 2.57 -38.90 -10.74
CA PRO A 264 3.48 -38.50 -11.83
C PRO A 264 2.90 -38.67 -13.24
N LYS A 265 1.67 -39.20 -13.39
CA LYS A 265 0.91 -39.27 -14.65
C LYS A 265 -0.09 -38.11 -14.84
N GLY A 266 -0.36 -37.33 -13.80
CA GLY A 266 -1.39 -36.29 -13.81
C GLY A 266 -1.50 -35.61 -12.44
N SER A 267 -0.45 -34.90 -12.04
CA SER A 267 -0.41 -34.19 -10.75
C SER A 267 -1.43 -33.06 -10.70
N VAL A 268 -1.85 -32.68 -9.49
CA VAL A 268 -2.70 -31.50 -9.26
C VAL A 268 -1.79 -30.29 -8.97
N PRO A 269 -1.99 -29.13 -9.64
CA PRO A 269 -1.12 -27.97 -9.49
C PRO A 269 -1.34 -27.26 -8.14
N TRP A 270 -0.35 -26.49 -7.67
CA TRP A 270 -0.24 -26.10 -6.26
C TRP A 270 -1.32 -25.14 -5.78
N GLY A 271 -1.69 -24.13 -6.56
CA GLY A 271 -2.78 -23.20 -6.20
C GLY A 271 -4.09 -23.95 -6.00
N THR A 272 -4.34 -24.95 -6.84
CA THR A 272 -5.50 -25.85 -6.74
C THR A 272 -5.43 -26.73 -5.50
N GLN A 273 -4.26 -27.32 -5.17
CA GLN A 273 -4.07 -28.02 -3.89
C GLN A 273 -4.34 -27.11 -2.69
N PHE A 274 -3.93 -25.84 -2.75
CA PHE A 274 -4.14 -24.85 -1.69
C PHE A 274 -5.63 -24.50 -1.51
N VAL A 275 -6.38 -24.28 -2.60
CA VAL A 275 -7.82 -23.97 -2.54
C VAL A 275 -8.63 -25.19 -2.08
N LEU A 276 -8.29 -26.40 -2.52
CA LEU A 276 -8.90 -27.64 -2.04
C LEU A 276 -8.70 -27.82 -0.53
N ALA A 277 -7.45 -27.66 -0.04
CA ALA A 277 -7.11 -27.71 1.37
C ALA A 277 -7.84 -26.63 2.21
N ARG A 278 -7.97 -25.41 1.67
CA ARG A 278 -8.73 -24.31 2.30
C ARG A 278 -10.20 -24.69 2.49
N GLY A 279 -10.87 -25.25 1.48
CA GLY A 279 -12.28 -25.63 1.62
C GLY A 279 -12.51 -26.79 2.60
N VAL A 280 -11.58 -27.75 2.68
CA VAL A 280 -11.60 -28.79 3.73
C VAL A 280 -11.49 -28.16 5.12
N GLN A 281 -10.55 -27.24 5.29
CA GLN A 281 -10.32 -26.57 6.58
C GLN A 281 -11.49 -25.66 7.01
N LEU A 282 -12.16 -25.03 6.04
CA LEU A 282 -13.41 -24.26 6.25
C LEU A 282 -14.64 -25.16 6.48
N LYS A 283 -14.52 -26.48 6.28
CA LYS A 283 -15.60 -27.48 6.31
C LYS A 283 -16.67 -27.28 5.24
N GLU A 284 -16.28 -26.73 4.09
CA GLU A 284 -17.15 -26.62 2.90
C GLU A 284 -17.23 -27.95 2.13
N TRP A 285 -16.21 -28.81 2.30
CA TRP A 285 -16.14 -30.20 1.85
C TRP A 285 -15.18 -30.99 2.76
N ASP A 286 -14.98 -32.28 2.49
CA ASP A 286 -13.98 -33.13 3.16
C ASP A 286 -12.99 -33.71 2.16
N TRP A 287 -11.97 -34.43 2.64
CA TRP A 287 -10.95 -35.05 1.77
C TRP A 287 -11.52 -36.13 0.85
N ARG A 288 -12.56 -36.86 1.27
CA ARG A 288 -13.23 -37.87 0.41
C ARG A 288 -13.85 -37.22 -0.83
N LYS A 289 -14.58 -36.11 -0.66
CA LYS A 289 -15.11 -35.37 -1.80
C LYS A 289 -14.01 -34.80 -2.71
N VAL A 290 -12.82 -34.52 -2.18
CA VAL A 290 -11.63 -34.13 -3.00
C VAL A 290 -11.10 -35.33 -3.79
N GLN A 291 -11.01 -36.52 -3.18
CA GLN A 291 -10.61 -37.77 -3.83
C GLN A 291 -11.58 -38.15 -4.96
N ASP A 292 -12.90 -38.14 -4.72
CA ASP A 292 -13.93 -38.42 -5.73
C ASP A 292 -13.80 -37.52 -6.96
N LYS A 293 -13.54 -36.22 -6.72
CA LYS A 293 -13.49 -35.17 -7.74
C LYS A 293 -12.10 -34.90 -8.30
N ILE A 294 -11.09 -35.67 -7.89
CA ILE A 294 -9.69 -35.42 -8.25
C ILE A 294 -9.46 -35.40 -9.77
N HIS A 295 -10.22 -36.20 -10.51
CA HIS A 295 -10.18 -36.32 -11.96
C HIS A 295 -10.58 -35.04 -12.71
N HIS A 296 -11.24 -34.08 -12.04
CA HIS A 296 -11.49 -32.75 -12.63
C HIS A 296 -10.25 -31.85 -12.63
N PHE A 297 -9.25 -32.13 -11.78
CA PHE A 297 -8.07 -31.29 -11.52
C PHE A 297 -6.74 -31.93 -11.94
N ALA A 298 -6.66 -33.27 -11.88
CA ALA A 298 -5.46 -34.04 -12.20
C ALA A 298 -4.96 -33.80 -13.64
N GLY A 299 -3.69 -33.42 -13.78
CA GLY A 299 -3.04 -33.23 -15.08
C GLY A 299 -3.36 -31.92 -15.80
N LYS A 300 -3.96 -30.94 -15.12
CA LYS A 300 -4.26 -29.59 -15.63
C LYS A 300 -3.35 -28.53 -14.98
N SER A 301 -3.31 -27.34 -15.56
CA SER A 301 -2.59 -26.17 -15.04
C SER A 301 -3.45 -25.34 -14.08
N ASP A 302 -2.82 -24.54 -13.19
CA ASP A 302 -3.60 -23.71 -12.26
C ASP A 302 -4.43 -22.65 -13.00
N ALA A 303 -3.95 -22.13 -14.13
CA ALA A 303 -4.70 -21.23 -15.00
C ALA A 303 -6.05 -21.81 -15.48
N GLU A 304 -6.12 -23.11 -15.74
CA GLU A 304 -7.32 -23.79 -16.26
C GLU A 304 -8.38 -24.06 -15.19
N VAL A 305 -7.96 -24.40 -13.97
CA VAL A 305 -8.89 -24.92 -12.95
C VAL A 305 -9.03 -24.08 -11.68
N LEU A 306 -8.08 -23.20 -11.33
CA LEU A 306 -8.05 -22.54 -10.02
C LEU A 306 -9.34 -21.76 -9.70
N ASN A 307 -9.88 -21.03 -10.68
CA ASN A 307 -11.15 -20.30 -10.54
C ASN A 307 -12.39 -21.22 -10.50
N SER A 308 -12.28 -22.44 -11.02
CA SER A 308 -13.39 -23.41 -11.09
C SER A 308 -13.48 -24.34 -9.88
N VAL A 309 -12.46 -24.40 -9.02
CA VAL A 309 -12.39 -25.33 -7.87
C VAL A 309 -13.64 -25.23 -6.99
N GLU A 310 -14.04 -24.02 -6.58
CA GLU A 310 -15.20 -23.83 -5.72
C GLU A 310 -16.51 -24.28 -6.39
N PHE A 311 -16.67 -24.01 -7.68
CA PHE A 311 -17.86 -24.42 -8.45
C PHE A 311 -17.95 -25.94 -8.57
N ILE A 312 -16.84 -26.59 -8.95
CA ILE A 312 -16.74 -28.05 -9.07
C ILE A 312 -16.99 -28.73 -7.72
N MET A 313 -16.41 -28.22 -6.63
CA MET A 313 -16.58 -28.79 -5.29
C MET A 313 -17.97 -28.53 -4.68
N LYS A 314 -18.65 -27.45 -5.06
CA LYS A 314 -20.03 -27.12 -4.62
C LYS A 314 -21.13 -27.58 -5.59
N ASP A 315 -20.79 -28.36 -6.62
CA ASP A 315 -21.73 -28.93 -7.60
C ASP A 315 -22.52 -27.85 -8.37
N ARG A 316 -21.82 -26.78 -8.75
CA ARG A 316 -22.35 -25.62 -9.49
C ARG A 316 -21.72 -25.53 -10.88
N PRO A 317 -22.43 -25.03 -11.91
CA PRO A 317 -21.83 -24.75 -13.20
C PRO A 317 -20.76 -23.64 -13.06
N PRO A 318 -19.55 -23.83 -13.60
CA PRO A 318 -18.53 -22.77 -13.62
C PRO A 318 -18.93 -21.65 -14.59
N PRO A 319 -18.50 -20.40 -14.34
CA PRO A 319 -18.76 -19.28 -15.23
C PRO A 319 -18.08 -19.46 -16.60
N LYS A 320 -18.79 -19.12 -17.68
CA LYS A 320 -18.37 -19.35 -19.09
C LYS A 320 -17.06 -18.66 -19.51
N ALA A 321 -16.53 -17.74 -18.72
CA ALA A 321 -15.21 -17.17 -18.87
C ALA A 321 -14.62 -16.90 -17.48
N SER A 322 -13.44 -17.45 -17.17
CA SER A 322 -12.76 -17.22 -15.89
C SER A 322 -11.25 -17.45 -15.97
N ASN A 323 -10.53 -16.63 -16.76
CA ASN A 323 -9.07 -16.62 -16.72
C ASN A 323 -8.58 -16.36 -15.29
N SER A 324 -7.70 -17.22 -14.77
CA SER A 324 -7.10 -17.02 -13.45
C SER A 324 -5.74 -16.36 -13.60
N GLU A 325 -5.66 -15.05 -13.37
CA GLU A 325 -4.37 -14.33 -13.38
C GLU A 325 -3.40 -14.92 -12.34
N VAL A 326 -3.92 -15.27 -11.17
CA VAL A 326 -3.20 -15.98 -10.10
C VAL A 326 -2.75 -17.38 -10.55
N GLY A 327 -3.61 -18.11 -11.29
CA GLY A 327 -3.26 -19.42 -11.83
C GLY A 327 -2.17 -19.36 -12.88
N HIS A 328 -2.28 -18.44 -13.85
CA HIS A 328 -1.23 -18.18 -14.84
C HIS A 328 0.09 -17.79 -14.18
N GLU A 329 0.08 -17.02 -13.09
CA GLU A 329 1.32 -16.66 -12.37
C GLU A 329 1.90 -17.84 -11.58
N PHE A 330 1.08 -18.72 -10.99
CA PHE A 330 1.55 -19.97 -10.39
C PHE A 330 2.20 -20.90 -11.42
N ASP A 331 1.59 -21.06 -12.60
CA ASP A 331 2.16 -21.86 -13.69
C ASP A 331 3.50 -21.26 -14.17
N ARG A 332 3.59 -19.92 -14.30
CA ARG A 332 4.85 -19.22 -14.65
C ARG A 332 5.94 -19.38 -13.61
N GLU A 333 5.61 -19.25 -12.32
CA GLU A 333 6.56 -19.47 -11.23
C GLU A 333 7.02 -20.92 -11.14
N GLN A 334 6.12 -21.89 -11.28
CA GLN A 334 6.48 -23.31 -11.21
C GLN A 334 7.40 -23.70 -12.37
N LEU A 335 7.19 -23.18 -13.58
CA LEU A 335 8.14 -23.36 -14.69
C LEU A 335 9.52 -22.76 -14.39
N ALA A 336 9.58 -21.57 -13.78
CA ALA A 336 10.84 -20.93 -13.39
C ALA A 336 11.56 -21.67 -12.23
N ILE A 337 10.83 -22.30 -11.32
CA ILE A 337 11.38 -23.17 -10.25
C ILE A 337 12.00 -24.44 -10.85
N LEU A 338 11.35 -25.06 -11.84
CA LEU A 338 11.82 -26.29 -12.49
C LEU A 338 13.04 -26.06 -13.38
N GLU A 339 13.09 -24.94 -14.09
CA GLU A 339 14.26 -24.51 -14.87
C GLU A 339 15.46 -24.28 -13.94
N GLY A 340 15.27 -23.52 -12.85
CA GLY A 340 16.28 -23.31 -11.82
C GLY A 340 17.23 -22.12 -12.08
N GLU A 341 17.14 -21.46 -13.23
CA GLU A 341 17.93 -20.27 -13.63
C GLU A 341 17.56 -18.99 -12.85
N GLN A 342 16.84 -19.12 -11.74
CA GLN A 342 16.47 -18.04 -10.81
C GLN A 342 15.68 -16.88 -11.44
N ARG A 343 14.93 -17.11 -12.55
CA ARG A 343 14.10 -16.09 -13.22
C ARG A 343 13.13 -15.36 -12.30
N GLY A 344 12.70 -15.98 -11.20
CA GLY A 344 11.88 -15.34 -10.16
C GLY A 344 12.49 -14.03 -9.63
N LEU A 345 13.82 -13.88 -9.64
CA LEU A 345 14.53 -12.64 -9.29
C LEU A 345 14.33 -11.48 -10.28
N GLY A 346 13.78 -11.73 -11.47
CA GLY A 346 13.55 -10.73 -12.51
C GLY A 346 14.75 -10.45 -13.41
N LEU A 347 14.62 -9.44 -14.25
CA LEU A 347 15.68 -8.92 -15.13
C LEU A 347 16.29 -9.98 -16.07
N MET A 348 15.43 -10.82 -16.67
CA MET A 348 15.81 -11.84 -17.67
C MET A 348 14.93 -11.79 -18.93
N GLY A 349 14.41 -10.59 -19.25
CA GLY A 349 13.51 -10.35 -20.37
C GLY A 349 12.13 -10.98 -20.20
N ASN A 350 11.53 -11.38 -21.31
CA ASN A 350 10.15 -11.85 -21.36
C ASN A 350 10.05 -13.35 -21.02
N TRP A 351 8.99 -13.74 -20.32
CA TRP A 351 8.76 -15.11 -19.88
C TRP A 351 7.27 -15.47 -19.99
N GLN A 352 6.94 -16.53 -20.73
CA GLN A 352 5.58 -17.09 -20.79
C GLN A 352 4.49 -16.01 -21.02
N SER A 353 4.68 -15.23 -22.08
CA SER A 353 3.85 -14.08 -22.50
C SER A 353 3.77 -12.90 -21.53
N ALA A 354 4.50 -12.89 -20.42
CA ALA A 354 4.71 -11.72 -19.56
C ALA A 354 5.99 -10.97 -19.96
N GLU A 355 5.88 -9.66 -20.13
CA GLU A 355 7.01 -8.77 -20.44
C GLU A 355 7.85 -8.49 -19.18
N ASN A 356 9.18 -8.51 -19.30
CA ASN A 356 10.14 -8.20 -18.22
C ASN A 356 9.78 -8.85 -16.86
N TRP A 357 9.45 -10.14 -16.91
CA TRP A 357 8.82 -10.85 -15.79
C TRP A 357 9.74 -11.00 -14.57
N PHE A 358 9.13 -10.96 -13.38
CA PHE A 358 9.72 -11.35 -12.11
C PHE A 358 8.63 -11.99 -11.24
N GLY A 359 9.00 -12.99 -10.44
CA GLY A 359 8.04 -13.76 -9.64
C GLY A 359 7.86 -13.21 -8.22
N GLY A 360 7.47 -14.11 -7.31
CA GLY A 360 7.27 -13.81 -5.90
C GLY A 360 6.02 -12.96 -5.62
N GLN A 361 5.10 -12.83 -6.60
CA GLN A 361 4.00 -11.86 -6.59
C GLN A 361 2.72 -12.34 -5.88
N ILE A 362 2.62 -13.63 -5.54
CA ILE A 362 1.41 -14.24 -4.97
C ILE A 362 1.54 -14.32 -3.44
N GLN A 363 0.49 -13.96 -2.71
CA GLN A 363 0.43 -14.08 -1.25
C GLN A 363 -0.43 -15.28 -0.85
N GLN A 364 0.20 -16.22 -0.17
CA GLN A 364 -0.48 -17.31 0.53
C GLN A 364 -0.73 -16.86 1.98
N ILE A 365 -1.89 -16.26 2.23
CA ILE A 365 -2.21 -15.67 3.53
C ILE A 365 -2.85 -16.70 4.45
N VAL A 366 -2.42 -16.68 5.70
CA VAL A 366 -2.90 -17.56 6.76
C VAL A 366 -3.24 -16.72 7.99
N THR A 367 -4.46 -16.75 8.50
CA THR A 367 -4.85 -16.00 9.71
C THR A 367 -4.72 -16.87 10.95
N LEU A 368 -4.00 -16.41 11.97
CA LEU A 368 -4.02 -17.05 13.29
C LEU A 368 -5.37 -16.78 13.97
N GLU A 369 -6.07 -17.85 14.32
CA GLU A 369 -7.33 -17.80 15.06
C GLU A 369 -7.27 -18.60 16.37
N GLU A 370 -8.24 -18.32 17.24
CA GLU A 370 -8.47 -19.05 18.48
C GLU A 370 -9.92 -19.56 18.48
N ASP A 371 -10.11 -20.83 18.82
CA ASP A 371 -11.43 -21.46 18.90
C ASP A 371 -12.14 -21.23 20.26
N GLU A 372 -13.38 -21.72 20.36
CA GLU A 372 -14.20 -21.63 21.58
C GLU A 372 -13.56 -22.35 22.79
N LEU A 373 -12.69 -23.34 22.54
CA LEU A 373 -11.92 -24.08 23.53
C LEU A 373 -10.54 -23.43 23.81
N GLN A 374 -10.32 -22.21 23.31
CA GLN A 374 -9.09 -21.42 23.46
C GLN A 374 -7.83 -22.12 22.89
N ARG A 375 -8.02 -22.93 21.84
CA ARG A 375 -6.95 -23.57 21.05
C ARG A 375 -6.61 -22.68 19.86
N LEU A 376 -5.31 -22.54 19.59
CA LEU A 376 -4.81 -21.80 18.43
C LEU A 376 -4.86 -22.68 17.17
N ARG A 377 -5.33 -22.08 16.06
CA ARG A 377 -5.40 -22.70 14.72
C ARG A 377 -4.96 -21.70 13.66
N LEU A 378 -4.53 -22.20 12.50
CA LEU A 378 -4.21 -21.41 11.32
C LEU A 378 -5.31 -21.56 10.26
N ARG A 379 -5.90 -20.46 9.78
CA ARG A 379 -6.92 -20.46 8.72
C ARG A 379 -6.33 -19.99 7.39
N LEU A 380 -6.48 -20.76 6.31
CA LEU A 380 -6.13 -20.35 4.95
C LEU A 380 -7.13 -19.30 4.42
N GLU A 381 -6.62 -18.14 4.01
CA GLU A 381 -7.40 -17.10 3.32
C GLU A 381 -7.37 -17.32 1.80
N PRO A 382 -8.17 -16.58 1.00
CA PRO A 382 -8.03 -16.60 -0.46
C PRO A 382 -6.61 -16.23 -0.93
N LEU A 383 -6.23 -16.75 -2.10
CA LEU A 383 -4.99 -16.39 -2.78
C LEU A 383 -5.11 -14.98 -3.38
N GLU A 384 -4.08 -14.15 -3.21
CA GLU A 384 -4.02 -12.78 -3.73
C GLU A 384 -2.74 -12.56 -4.55
N MET A 385 -2.80 -11.77 -5.62
CA MET A 385 -1.61 -11.32 -6.36
C MET A 385 -1.43 -9.81 -6.15
N ARG A 386 -0.67 -9.43 -5.13
CA ARG A 386 -0.33 -8.04 -4.81
C ARG A 386 1.18 -7.79 -4.89
N ARG A 387 1.98 -8.26 -3.91
CA ARG A 387 3.33 -7.76 -3.59
C ARG A 387 4.44 -8.79 -3.73
N SER A 388 5.60 -8.35 -4.26
CA SER A 388 6.82 -9.16 -4.37
C SER A 388 7.91 -8.71 -3.38
N THR A 389 8.77 -9.66 -2.97
CA THR A 389 9.89 -9.47 -2.03
C THR A 389 11.11 -10.25 -2.49
N ARG A 390 12.33 -9.92 -2.03
CA ARG A 390 13.54 -10.68 -2.38
C ARG A 390 13.42 -12.16 -2.00
N LEU A 391 12.82 -12.47 -0.85
CA LEU A 391 12.62 -13.86 -0.42
C LEU A 391 11.63 -14.62 -1.31
N THR A 392 10.45 -14.04 -1.61
CA THR A 392 9.47 -14.69 -2.49
C THR A 392 9.98 -14.81 -3.94
N ARG A 393 10.81 -13.88 -4.41
CA ARG A 393 11.51 -13.98 -5.71
C ARG A 393 12.57 -15.09 -5.75
N LYS A 394 13.32 -15.30 -4.66
CA LYS A 394 14.38 -16.31 -4.58
C LYS A 394 13.83 -17.73 -4.40
N LEU A 395 12.76 -17.89 -3.61
CA LEU A 395 12.20 -19.21 -3.27
C LEU A 395 11.00 -19.63 -4.13
N GLY A 396 10.29 -18.66 -4.74
CA GLY A 396 8.96 -18.84 -5.34
C GLY A 396 7.84 -18.57 -4.32
N SER A 397 6.73 -17.97 -4.76
CA SER A 397 5.57 -17.65 -3.91
C SER A 397 4.98 -18.90 -3.26
N ARG A 398 4.94 -20.04 -3.97
CA ARG A 398 4.43 -21.32 -3.43
C ARG A 398 5.16 -21.77 -2.17
N ARG A 399 6.41 -21.33 -1.97
CA ARG A 399 7.28 -21.72 -0.86
C ARG A 399 7.19 -20.80 0.35
N VAL A 400 6.32 -19.79 0.34
CA VAL A 400 6.22 -18.80 1.43
C VAL A 400 4.76 -18.61 1.84
N LEU A 401 4.47 -18.79 3.13
CA LEU A 401 3.18 -18.49 3.77
C LEU A 401 3.31 -17.24 4.63
N GLN A 402 2.30 -16.35 4.65
CA GLN A 402 2.25 -15.20 5.55
C GLN A 402 1.18 -15.42 6.64
N VAL A 403 1.62 -15.70 7.87
CA VAL A 403 0.76 -15.78 9.06
C VAL A 403 0.44 -14.38 9.57
N ARG A 404 -0.78 -13.89 9.30
CA ARG A 404 -1.36 -12.67 9.90
C ARG A 404 -1.78 -12.95 11.35
N ILE A 405 -1.38 -12.09 12.29
CA ILE A 405 -1.71 -12.20 13.71
C ILE A 405 -2.40 -10.91 14.15
N ALA A 406 -3.60 -11.02 14.72
CA ALA A 406 -4.34 -9.84 15.19
C ALA A 406 -3.64 -9.16 16.38
N ASP A 407 -3.60 -7.83 16.40
CA ASP A 407 -2.89 -7.06 17.45
C ASP A 407 -3.36 -7.38 18.89
N ASP A 408 -4.61 -7.84 19.07
CA ASP A 408 -5.11 -8.31 20.38
C ASP A 408 -4.40 -9.58 20.90
N PHE A 409 -3.92 -10.44 20.00
CA PHE A 409 -3.15 -11.63 20.34
C PHE A 409 -1.71 -11.30 20.73
N LEU A 410 -1.19 -10.13 20.35
CA LEU A 410 0.21 -9.76 20.59
C LEU A 410 0.47 -9.24 22.02
N ARG A 411 -0.57 -8.98 22.79
CA ARG A 411 -0.49 -8.45 24.17
C ARG A 411 0.19 -9.45 25.12
N ASP A 412 1.08 -8.95 26.00
CA ASP A 412 1.93 -9.71 26.97
C ASP A 412 1.49 -11.18 27.28
N ALA A 413 0.33 -11.37 27.91
CA ALA A 413 -0.13 -12.68 28.40
C ALA A 413 -0.52 -13.69 27.28
N ALA A 414 -0.94 -13.21 26.11
CA ALA A 414 -1.24 -14.05 24.96
C ALA A 414 0.03 -14.36 24.14
N LYS A 415 0.94 -13.38 23.98
CA LYS A 415 2.18 -13.49 23.21
C LYS A 415 2.98 -14.76 23.55
N ALA A 416 3.22 -15.05 24.83
CA ALA A 416 4.02 -16.20 25.23
C ALA A 416 3.42 -17.55 24.76
N ARG A 417 2.09 -17.69 24.78
CA ARG A 417 1.38 -18.86 24.27
C ARG A 417 1.52 -18.99 22.74
N ILE A 418 1.51 -17.87 22.03
CA ILE A 418 1.59 -17.82 20.57
C ILE A 418 3.01 -18.08 20.07
N VAL A 419 4.04 -17.50 20.69
CA VAL A 419 5.44 -17.84 20.39
C VAL A 419 5.67 -19.35 20.59
N LYS A 420 5.14 -19.94 21.67
CA LYS A 420 5.20 -21.40 21.91
C LYS A 420 4.40 -22.24 20.90
N PHE A 421 3.36 -21.69 20.28
CA PHE A 421 2.63 -22.33 19.19
C PHE A 421 3.36 -22.22 17.85
N LEU A 422 3.98 -21.06 17.58
CA LEU A 422 4.77 -20.79 16.38
C LEU A 422 6.14 -21.47 16.41
N THR A 423 6.69 -21.83 17.57
CA THR A 423 7.94 -22.60 17.71
C THR A 423 7.70 -24.08 17.35
N ARG A 424 7.31 -24.33 16.10
CA ARG A 424 6.83 -25.60 15.53
C ARG A 424 7.07 -25.65 14.03
N LYS A 425 7.04 -26.87 13.48
CA LYS A 425 6.81 -27.12 12.04
C LYS A 425 5.33 -26.96 11.70
N PHE A 426 5.03 -26.56 10.48
CA PHE A 426 3.66 -26.42 9.97
C PHE A 426 3.50 -27.25 8.69
N ILE A 427 2.50 -28.14 8.66
CA ILE A 427 2.31 -29.05 7.53
C ILE A 427 1.11 -28.59 6.71
N LEU A 428 1.33 -28.41 5.41
CA LEU A 428 0.30 -28.11 4.41
C LEU A 428 0.55 -28.98 3.17
N ASN A 429 -0.39 -29.87 2.84
CA ASN A 429 -0.31 -30.78 1.70
C ASN A 429 1.04 -31.54 1.66
N GLY A 430 1.38 -32.18 2.80
CA GLY A 430 2.61 -32.95 3.03
C GLY A 430 3.92 -32.15 3.01
N ARG A 431 3.90 -30.86 2.66
CA ARG A 431 5.07 -29.97 2.65
C ARG A 431 5.24 -29.31 4.01
N VAL A 432 6.49 -29.21 4.46
CA VAL A 432 6.86 -28.70 5.78
C VAL A 432 7.31 -27.25 5.69
N PHE A 433 6.68 -26.40 6.50
CA PHE A 433 6.96 -24.97 6.62
C PHE A 433 7.49 -24.62 8.02
N VAL A 434 8.49 -23.74 8.09
CA VAL A 434 9.15 -23.32 9.35
C VAL A 434 9.17 -21.78 9.47
N PRO A 435 8.95 -21.19 10.66
CA PRO A 435 8.93 -19.74 10.81
C PRO A 435 10.28 -19.06 10.57
N THR A 436 10.22 -17.92 9.90
CA THR A 436 11.27 -16.91 9.83
C THR A 436 11.01 -15.80 10.87
N PRO A 437 11.90 -14.80 11.01
CA PRO A 437 11.64 -13.63 11.84
C PRO A 437 10.32 -12.90 11.48
N PRO A 438 9.63 -12.29 12.46
CA PRO A 438 8.42 -11.52 12.25
C PRO A 438 8.69 -10.20 11.54
N LYS A 439 7.71 -9.74 10.76
CA LYS A 439 7.64 -8.40 10.17
C LYS A 439 6.28 -7.80 10.53
N GLU A 440 6.29 -6.70 11.28
CA GLU A 440 5.08 -6.06 11.82
C GLU A 440 4.20 -7.06 12.60
N SER A 441 2.90 -7.12 12.33
CA SER A 441 1.95 -8.07 12.95
C SER A 441 1.83 -9.40 12.18
N ALA A 442 2.89 -9.80 11.48
CA ALA A 442 2.93 -11.04 10.70
C ALA A 442 4.22 -11.84 10.92
N VAL A 443 4.11 -13.16 10.78
CA VAL A 443 5.23 -14.11 10.74
C VAL A 443 5.19 -14.80 9.39
N TYR A 444 6.32 -14.92 8.72
CA TYR A 444 6.41 -15.66 7.47
C TYR A 444 6.91 -17.07 7.76
N LEU A 445 6.37 -18.06 7.05
CA LEU A 445 6.85 -19.45 7.11
C LEU A 445 7.43 -19.80 5.73
N VAL A 446 8.61 -20.43 5.70
CA VAL A 446 9.25 -20.91 4.46
C VAL A 446 9.14 -22.43 4.36
N GLU A 447 8.86 -22.94 3.16
CA GLU A 447 8.99 -24.36 2.84
C GLU A 447 10.46 -24.77 2.96
N ILE A 448 10.71 -25.89 3.66
CA ILE A 448 12.03 -26.51 3.77
C ILE A 448 12.09 -27.83 2.96
N ASP A 449 13.28 -28.39 2.87
CA ASP A 449 13.61 -29.70 2.28
C ASP A 449 13.18 -30.91 3.13
N GLU A 450 12.20 -30.75 4.04
CA GLU A 450 11.57 -31.83 4.80
C GLU A 450 10.18 -32.17 4.19
N ASP A 451 9.87 -33.46 4.10
CA ASP A 451 8.56 -33.98 3.69
C ASP A 451 7.84 -34.67 4.84
N PHE A 452 6.51 -34.55 4.86
CA PHE A 452 5.62 -35.23 5.80
C PHE A 452 4.64 -36.13 5.04
N GLU A 453 4.70 -37.44 5.29
CA GLU A 453 3.80 -38.46 4.73
C GLU A 453 3.70 -38.45 3.17
N ARG A 454 4.70 -37.86 2.49
CA ARG A 454 4.86 -37.82 1.03
C ARG A 454 6.29 -38.16 0.61
N ALA A 455 6.50 -38.41 -0.68
CA ALA A 455 7.82 -38.58 -1.28
C ALA A 455 8.22 -37.34 -2.11
N PRO A 456 9.51 -36.93 -2.10
CA PRO A 456 9.99 -35.83 -2.93
C PRO A 456 9.91 -36.17 -4.43
N SER A 457 9.56 -35.17 -5.25
CA SER A 457 9.45 -35.31 -6.70
C SER A 457 10.09 -34.15 -7.45
N ASN A 458 11.12 -34.43 -8.24
CA ASN A 458 11.81 -33.44 -9.08
C ASN A 458 10.85 -32.81 -10.12
N LYS A 459 9.77 -33.51 -10.52
CA LYS A 459 8.71 -32.92 -11.37
C LYS A 459 7.97 -31.75 -10.72
N LEU A 460 8.04 -31.63 -9.40
CA LEU A 460 7.44 -30.55 -8.61
C LEU A 460 8.49 -29.52 -8.15
N GLY A 461 9.76 -29.72 -8.51
CA GLY A 461 10.89 -28.88 -8.07
C GLY A 461 11.27 -29.12 -6.61
N ASP A 462 11.02 -30.32 -6.07
CA ASP A 462 11.32 -30.65 -4.67
C ASP A 462 12.83 -30.78 -4.41
N ASP A 463 13.60 -31.06 -5.47
CA ASP A 463 15.07 -31.04 -5.57
C ASP A 463 15.66 -29.62 -5.46
N ARG A 464 14.84 -28.58 -5.66
CA ARG A 464 15.24 -27.17 -5.56
C ARG A 464 14.77 -26.50 -4.28
N ARG A 465 14.35 -27.27 -3.27
CA ARG A 465 14.12 -26.78 -1.90
C ARG A 465 15.45 -26.54 -1.19
N LYS A 466 15.40 -25.94 -0.01
CA LYS A 466 16.56 -25.59 0.82
C LYS A 466 16.22 -25.79 2.28
N SER A 467 17.22 -26.12 3.09
CA SER A 467 17.04 -26.11 4.55
C SER A 467 16.89 -24.68 5.08
N LEU A 468 16.36 -24.57 6.30
CA LEU A 468 16.35 -23.29 6.99
C LEU A 468 17.79 -22.76 7.20
N GLY A 469 18.77 -23.65 7.41
CA GLY A 469 20.18 -23.28 7.53
C GLY A 469 20.70 -22.59 6.27
N GLU A 470 20.46 -23.19 5.10
CA GLU A 470 20.82 -22.59 3.80
C GLU A 470 20.13 -21.25 3.53
N ILE A 471 18.83 -21.12 3.87
CA ILE A 471 18.07 -19.89 3.63
C ILE A 471 18.58 -18.75 4.52
N LEU A 472 18.92 -19.05 5.77
CA LEU A 472 19.47 -18.07 6.71
C LEU A 472 20.92 -17.69 6.35
N GLU A 473 21.79 -18.66 6.04
CA GLU A 473 23.20 -18.42 5.73
C GLU A 473 23.36 -17.65 4.40
N TRP A 474 22.52 -17.94 3.40
CA TRP A 474 22.44 -17.15 2.16
C TRP A 474 22.10 -15.68 2.43
N HIS A 475 21.20 -15.39 3.38
CA HIS A 475 20.72 -14.02 3.58
C HIS A 475 21.52 -13.21 4.60
N ASN A 476 21.88 -13.79 5.75
CA ASN A 476 22.61 -13.11 6.81
C ASN A 476 23.57 -14.11 7.48
N PRO A 477 24.78 -14.33 6.95
CA PRO A 477 25.69 -15.35 7.47
C PRO A 477 26.16 -14.98 8.89
N MET A 478 25.89 -15.84 9.88
CA MET A 478 26.14 -15.53 11.30
C MET A 478 27.62 -15.25 11.58
N ALA A 479 28.54 -16.01 10.97
CA ALA A 479 29.97 -15.89 11.21
C ALA A 479 30.51 -14.48 10.88
N LEU A 480 30.11 -13.93 9.73
CA LEU A 480 30.51 -12.59 9.28
C LEU A 480 29.79 -11.46 10.04
N ASN A 481 28.63 -11.77 10.61
CA ASN A 481 27.75 -10.81 11.30
C ASN A 481 27.73 -11.00 12.83
N SER A 482 28.72 -11.71 13.37
CA SER A 482 28.87 -12.11 14.78
C SER A 482 28.84 -10.95 15.80
N ASN A 483 29.31 -9.77 15.39
CA ASN A 483 29.27 -8.54 16.20
C ASN A 483 27.88 -7.86 16.25
N GLN A 484 26.89 -8.33 15.50
CA GLN A 484 25.51 -7.81 15.59
C GLN A 484 24.88 -8.13 16.95
N ALA A 485 23.94 -7.30 17.38
CA ALA A 485 23.06 -7.63 18.50
C ALA A 485 22.15 -8.81 18.13
N ARG A 486 21.93 -9.74 19.06
CA ARG A 486 21.07 -10.93 18.91
C ARG A 486 19.64 -10.62 18.46
N ILE A 487 19.12 -9.43 18.82
CA ILE A 487 17.79 -8.95 18.43
C ILE A 487 17.83 -8.26 17.05
N TYR A 488 18.96 -7.68 16.67
CA TYR A 488 19.16 -7.02 15.38
C TYR A 488 19.26 -8.03 14.22
N TYR A 489 20.02 -9.12 14.41
CA TYR A 489 20.16 -10.20 13.42
C TYR A 489 18.82 -10.66 12.76
N PRO A 490 17.78 -11.05 13.52
CA PRO A 490 16.49 -11.43 12.93
C PRO A 490 15.70 -10.23 12.38
N ALA A 491 15.82 -9.04 12.99
CA ALA A 491 15.15 -7.83 12.52
C ALA A 491 15.67 -7.38 11.16
N THR A 492 16.98 -7.46 10.93
CA THR A 492 17.64 -7.13 9.66
C THR A 492 17.22 -8.11 8.55
N LEU A 493 17.12 -9.41 8.85
CA LEU A 493 16.65 -10.41 7.88
C LEU A 493 15.19 -10.13 7.45
N ALA A 494 14.31 -9.76 8.38
CA ALA A 494 12.96 -9.33 8.03
C ALA A 494 12.94 -7.99 7.25
N ALA A 495 13.80 -7.04 7.61
CA ALA A 495 13.82 -5.70 7.00
C ALA A 495 14.35 -5.68 5.56
N LEU A 496 15.21 -6.63 5.17
CA LEU A 496 15.76 -6.76 3.82
C LEU A 496 15.05 -7.84 2.99
N ALA A 497 15.01 -9.10 3.45
CA ALA A 497 14.46 -10.22 2.66
C ALA A 497 12.96 -10.05 2.34
N LEU A 498 12.18 -9.53 3.31
CA LEU A 498 10.73 -9.33 3.22
C LEU A 498 10.34 -7.88 2.90
N SER A 499 11.28 -7.09 2.35
CA SER A 499 11.01 -5.73 1.87
C SER A 499 10.19 -5.79 0.57
N ASN A 500 8.96 -5.25 0.61
CA ASN A 500 8.08 -5.14 -0.55
C ASN A 500 8.79 -4.27 -1.61
N SER A 501 9.11 -4.82 -2.78
CA SER A 501 10.07 -4.25 -3.72
C SER A 501 9.96 -4.82 -5.13
N VAL A 502 10.47 -4.09 -6.12
CA VAL A 502 10.57 -4.48 -7.54
C VAL A 502 12.05 -4.57 -7.94
N PRO A 503 12.51 -5.66 -8.59
CA PRO A 503 13.88 -5.73 -9.10
C PRO A 503 14.04 -4.79 -10.29
N ALA A 504 14.79 -3.71 -10.13
CA ALA A 504 14.83 -2.61 -11.11
C ALA A 504 16.10 -2.59 -11.98
N LEU A 505 17.25 -2.98 -11.42
CA LEU A 505 18.53 -3.02 -12.14
C LEU A 505 19.47 -4.06 -11.51
N ILE A 506 20.41 -4.61 -12.27
CA ILE A 506 21.50 -5.45 -11.79
C ILE A 506 22.83 -4.74 -12.05
N PHE A 507 23.74 -4.80 -11.07
CA PHE A 507 25.08 -4.21 -11.16
C PHE A 507 26.14 -5.32 -11.25
N GLU A 508 27.24 -5.07 -11.95
CA GLU A 508 28.43 -5.91 -11.83
C GLU A 508 29.19 -5.59 -10.55
N VAL A 509 29.91 -6.57 -9.99
CA VAL A 509 30.56 -6.46 -8.66
C VAL A 509 31.47 -5.24 -8.57
N GLN A 510 32.27 -5.01 -9.62
CA GLN A 510 33.17 -3.87 -9.78
C GLN A 510 32.49 -2.48 -9.86
N ASN A 511 31.17 -2.43 -10.02
CA ASN A 511 30.36 -1.21 -10.08
C ASN A 511 29.57 -0.95 -8.78
N ILE A 512 29.77 -1.78 -7.75
CA ILE A 512 29.22 -1.63 -6.41
C ILE A 512 30.38 -1.16 -5.52
N HIS A 513 30.39 0.13 -5.19
CA HIS A 513 31.45 0.76 -4.42
C HIS A 513 31.02 0.96 -2.96
N PHE A 514 31.92 0.75 -2.00
CA PHE A 514 31.70 1.12 -0.61
C PHE A 514 32.49 2.39 -0.30
N ILE A 515 31.91 3.28 0.51
CA ILE A 515 32.48 4.58 0.87
C ILE A 515 32.15 4.93 2.33
N ASP A 516 33.11 5.53 3.04
CA ASP A 516 32.94 5.95 4.43
C ASP A 516 31.80 6.95 4.59
N ASP A 517 31.22 7.06 5.80
CA ASP A 517 30.31 8.17 6.12
C ASP A 517 31.05 9.48 6.39
N ILE A 518 30.39 10.60 6.11
CA ILE A 518 30.83 11.91 6.59
C ILE A 518 30.45 12.02 8.07
N ILE A 519 31.43 12.28 8.92
CA ILE A 519 31.27 12.37 10.38
C ILE A 519 31.54 13.81 10.83
N ALA A 520 30.83 14.28 11.86
CA ALA A 520 31.07 15.57 12.50
C ALA A 520 32.50 15.66 13.05
N SER A 521 33.16 16.80 12.82
CA SER A 521 34.59 17.01 13.09
C SER A 521 34.98 17.10 14.57
N ASP A 522 34.04 16.91 15.50
CA ASP A 522 34.26 16.82 16.95
C ASP A 522 34.08 15.39 17.49
N CYS A 523 33.97 14.40 16.60
CA CYS A 523 33.82 12.99 16.97
C CYS A 523 35.19 12.30 17.10
N GLU A 524 35.63 12.08 18.34
CA GLU A 524 36.85 11.31 18.66
C GLU A 524 36.59 9.79 18.81
N ASP A 525 35.32 9.37 18.77
CA ASP A 525 34.90 7.98 19.00
C ASP A 525 35.27 7.05 17.83
N LYS A 526 35.85 5.88 18.15
CA LYS A 526 36.13 4.80 17.18
C LYS A 526 34.90 4.22 16.48
N LYS A 527 33.70 4.57 16.95
CA LYS A 527 32.43 4.30 16.27
C LYS A 527 31.51 5.49 16.53
N PRO A 528 31.18 6.31 15.52
CA PRO A 528 30.34 7.49 15.74
C PRO A 528 28.95 7.09 16.24
N SER A 529 28.39 7.93 17.11
CA SER A 529 26.95 7.92 17.38
C SER A 529 26.18 8.39 16.14
N ALA A 530 24.94 7.91 15.93
CA ALA A 530 24.14 8.30 14.77
C ALA A 530 24.02 9.83 14.61
N HIS A 531 23.97 10.59 15.72
CA HIS A 531 23.89 12.05 15.65
C HIS A 531 25.17 12.77 15.19
N LYS A 532 26.32 12.08 15.17
CA LYS A 532 27.57 12.54 14.57
C LYS A 532 27.70 12.14 13.09
N VAL A 533 26.87 11.22 12.60
CA VAL A 533 26.89 10.79 11.20
C VAL A 533 26.06 11.78 10.36
N LEU A 534 26.69 12.37 9.35
CA LEU A 534 26.13 13.43 8.50
C LEU A 534 25.61 12.89 7.15
N THR A 535 25.78 11.59 6.90
CA THR A 535 25.31 10.89 5.70
C THR A 535 24.47 9.63 5.99
N ASP A 536 23.97 9.45 7.21
CA ASP A 536 23.37 8.19 7.68
C ASP A 536 22.23 7.72 6.76
N GLY A 537 22.48 6.66 5.97
CA GLY A 537 21.50 6.09 5.06
C GLY A 537 21.48 6.63 3.62
N CYS A 538 22.27 7.66 3.27
CA CYS A 538 22.31 8.25 1.92
C CYS A 538 23.59 7.93 1.13
N GLY A 539 23.45 7.14 0.07
CA GLY A 539 24.50 6.81 -0.89
C GLY A 539 24.33 7.54 -2.22
N PHE A 540 25.17 7.20 -3.20
CA PHE A 540 25.07 7.76 -4.56
C PHE A 540 24.77 6.70 -5.62
N ILE A 541 24.13 7.10 -6.70
CA ILE A 541 23.83 6.29 -7.89
C ILE A 541 24.01 7.16 -9.13
N ASN A 542 24.63 6.66 -10.20
CA ASN A 542 24.97 7.52 -11.33
C ASN A 542 23.82 7.76 -12.31
N GLN A 543 24.05 8.65 -13.28
CA GLN A 543 23.05 9.03 -14.27
C GLN A 543 22.65 7.84 -15.16
N ALA A 544 23.60 6.97 -15.53
CA ALA A 544 23.32 5.77 -16.32
C ALA A 544 22.39 4.81 -15.58
N ALA A 545 22.66 4.52 -14.31
CA ALA A 545 21.82 3.67 -13.48
C ALA A 545 20.41 4.26 -13.26
N LEU A 546 20.30 5.56 -12.97
CA LEU A 546 19.00 6.23 -12.83
C LEU A 546 18.22 6.28 -14.15
N LYS A 547 18.90 6.45 -15.29
CA LYS A 547 18.29 6.35 -16.64
C LYS A 547 17.74 4.95 -16.90
N ALA A 548 18.53 3.90 -16.64
CA ALA A 548 18.11 2.51 -16.82
C ALA A 548 16.90 2.16 -15.93
N ILE A 549 16.84 2.66 -14.70
CA ILE A 549 15.66 2.50 -13.81
C ILE A 549 14.43 3.24 -14.39
N THR A 550 14.61 4.45 -14.93
CA THR A 550 13.53 5.20 -15.61
C THR A 550 12.99 4.44 -16.83
N GLU A 551 13.86 3.86 -17.64
CA GLU A 551 13.48 3.09 -18.84
C GLU A 551 12.81 1.77 -18.46
N ALA A 552 13.33 1.04 -17.47
CA ALA A 552 12.77 -0.24 -16.99
C ALA A 552 11.42 -0.11 -16.26
N LEU A 553 11.03 1.09 -15.83
CA LEU A 553 9.78 1.37 -15.10
C LEU A 553 8.91 2.45 -15.77
N ASN A 554 9.19 2.78 -17.03
CA ASN A 554 8.47 3.77 -17.85
C ASN A 554 8.21 5.12 -17.15
N TYR A 555 9.16 5.61 -16.35
CA TYR A 555 8.99 6.84 -15.58
C TYR A 555 8.80 8.07 -16.49
N PRO A 556 7.87 9.00 -16.17
CA PRO A 556 7.62 10.20 -16.97
C PRO A 556 8.79 11.21 -16.94
N SER A 557 9.72 11.06 -16.00
CA SER A 557 10.95 11.83 -15.84
C SER A 557 12.00 11.00 -15.10
N ARG A 558 13.27 11.41 -15.12
CA ARG A 558 14.33 10.74 -14.35
C ARG A 558 14.29 11.20 -12.88
N PRO A 559 14.11 10.30 -11.89
CA PRO A 559 14.17 10.67 -10.49
C PRO A 559 15.57 11.13 -10.08
N THR A 560 15.63 11.86 -8.98
CA THR A 560 16.85 12.44 -8.41
C THR A 560 17.38 11.62 -7.22
N ALA A 561 16.51 10.81 -6.61
CA ALA A 561 16.86 9.80 -5.63
C ALA A 561 15.95 8.56 -5.72
N VAL A 562 16.44 7.41 -5.29
CA VAL A 562 15.71 6.13 -5.26
C VAL A 562 15.97 5.38 -3.95
N GLN A 563 14.90 4.93 -3.27
CA GLN A 563 15.00 4.10 -2.07
C GLN A 563 14.99 2.62 -2.49
N GLY A 564 15.97 1.84 -2.04
CA GLY A 564 16.11 0.44 -2.49
C GLY A 564 16.85 -0.47 -1.50
N ARG A 565 17.15 -1.69 -1.93
CA ARG A 565 17.96 -2.69 -1.22
C ARG A 565 18.92 -3.36 -2.20
N ILE A 566 20.21 -3.46 -1.85
CA ILE A 566 21.27 -4.07 -2.66
C ILE A 566 22.44 -4.44 -1.74
N ALA A 567 23.25 -5.46 -2.05
CA ALA A 567 24.54 -5.74 -1.39
C ALA A 567 24.54 -5.86 0.15
N GLY A 568 23.40 -6.14 0.79
CA GLY A 568 23.26 -6.19 2.26
C GLY A 568 22.90 -4.84 2.90
N SER A 569 22.59 -3.84 2.07
CA SER A 569 22.36 -2.45 2.45
C SER A 569 20.91 -2.01 2.23
N LYS A 570 20.50 -1.04 3.06
CA LYS A 570 19.20 -0.34 3.02
C LYS A 570 19.47 1.16 3.12
N GLY A 571 18.87 1.93 2.21
CA GLY A 571 18.87 3.38 2.29
C GLY A 571 18.22 4.06 1.09
N LEU A 572 18.57 5.33 0.91
CA LEU A 572 18.28 6.16 -0.23
C LEU A 572 19.57 6.37 -1.05
N TRP A 573 19.48 6.37 -2.38
CA TRP A 573 20.61 6.72 -3.25
C TRP A 573 20.25 7.90 -4.14
N THR A 574 21.06 8.95 -4.14
CA THR A 574 20.85 10.17 -4.96
C THR A 574 21.84 10.27 -6.12
N LEU A 575 21.51 11.06 -7.14
CA LEU A 575 22.34 11.27 -8.33
C LEU A 575 23.78 11.67 -7.97
N HIS A 576 24.77 10.86 -8.36
CA HIS A 576 26.18 11.13 -8.08
C HIS A 576 26.61 12.51 -8.60
N PRO A 577 27.30 13.35 -7.80
CA PRO A 577 27.54 14.75 -8.13
C PRO A 577 28.46 14.94 -9.35
N VAL A 578 29.47 14.09 -9.50
CA VAL A 578 30.55 14.29 -10.50
C VAL A 578 30.75 13.13 -11.48
N ASP A 579 29.96 12.05 -11.37
CA ASP A 579 30.12 10.92 -12.29
C ASP A 579 29.32 11.13 -13.57
N THR A 580 29.96 10.80 -14.69
CA THR A 580 29.43 10.88 -16.05
C THR A 580 29.64 9.57 -16.81
N SER A 581 29.92 8.47 -16.12
CA SER A 581 29.99 7.13 -16.73
C SER A 581 28.65 6.73 -17.32
N ASP A 582 28.67 6.24 -18.57
CA ASP A 582 27.51 5.61 -19.22
C ASP A 582 27.25 4.17 -18.72
N VAL A 583 28.12 3.64 -17.86
CA VAL A 583 27.96 2.32 -17.22
C VAL A 583 27.28 2.50 -15.85
N PRO A 584 26.17 1.78 -15.55
CA PRO A 584 25.52 1.85 -14.24
C PRO A 584 26.46 1.55 -13.06
N GLN A 585 26.57 2.51 -12.13
CA GLN A 585 27.38 2.42 -10.90
C GLN A 585 26.62 2.94 -9.68
N ILE A 586 26.96 2.40 -8.50
CA ILE A 586 26.32 2.69 -7.22
C ILE A 586 27.36 2.71 -6.08
N TRP A 587 27.22 3.67 -5.17
CA TRP A 587 28.09 3.87 -4.01
C TRP A 587 27.27 3.75 -2.72
N ILE A 588 27.77 2.93 -1.80
CA ILE A 588 27.09 2.51 -0.58
C ILE A 588 27.84 3.03 0.64
N ARG A 589 27.16 3.76 1.53
CA ARG A 589 27.74 4.19 2.81
C ARG A 589 27.79 3.04 3.81
N ASP A 590 28.76 3.06 4.71
CA ASP A 590 28.81 2.15 5.88
C ASP A 590 27.50 2.17 6.67
N SER A 591 26.92 3.36 6.90
CA SER A 591 25.62 3.56 7.54
C SER A 591 24.48 2.85 6.83
N GLN A 592 24.49 2.74 5.49
CA GLN A 592 23.49 1.99 4.75
C GLN A 592 23.61 0.47 4.94
N ARG A 593 24.81 -0.02 5.28
CA ARG A 593 25.13 -1.45 5.27
C ARG A 593 24.66 -2.14 6.54
N LYS A 594 23.76 -3.11 6.37
CA LYS A 594 23.11 -3.82 7.50
C LYS A 594 23.51 -5.30 7.59
N ILE A 595 24.08 -5.86 6.52
CA ILE A 595 24.60 -7.24 6.43
C ILE A 595 25.99 -7.21 5.76
N ILE A 596 26.93 -7.97 6.31
CA ILE A 596 28.25 -8.23 5.72
C ILE A 596 28.22 -9.57 4.97
N TYR A 597 28.84 -9.59 3.78
CA TYR A 597 29.10 -10.77 2.96
C TYR A 597 30.61 -10.84 2.64
N SER A 598 31.14 -12.05 2.45
CA SER A 598 32.56 -12.32 2.19
C SER A 598 33.11 -11.55 1.00
N ASP A 599 32.36 -11.56 -0.09
CA ASP A 599 32.85 -11.23 -1.44
C ASP A 599 33.06 -9.73 -1.68
N PHE A 600 32.77 -8.90 -0.66
CA PHE A 600 33.05 -7.45 -0.65
C PHE A 600 34.10 -7.04 0.39
N ASP A 601 34.33 -7.84 1.44
CA ASP A 601 35.08 -7.41 2.65
C ASP A 601 36.50 -8.00 2.78
N GLY A 602 36.87 -8.95 1.91
CA GLY A 602 38.11 -9.72 2.07
C GLY A 602 39.41 -8.90 2.05
N GLU A 603 39.44 -7.77 1.33
CA GLU A 603 40.69 -7.06 1.00
C GLU A 603 40.74 -5.62 1.55
N GLN A 604 39.63 -4.88 1.53
CA GLN A 604 39.67 -3.42 1.75
C GLN A 604 40.06 -2.96 3.17
N ARG A 605 40.01 -3.84 4.19
CA ARG A 605 40.37 -3.45 5.57
C ARG A 605 41.88 -3.39 5.87
N HIS A 606 42.76 -3.72 4.92
CA HIS A 606 44.21 -3.77 5.16
C HIS A 606 45.02 -2.56 4.64
N HIS A 607 44.45 -1.63 3.89
CA HIS A 607 45.17 -0.43 3.42
C HIS A 607 45.30 0.67 4.48
N THR A 608 46.09 0.40 5.53
CA THR A 608 46.68 1.43 6.40
C THR A 608 48.12 1.73 5.97
N GLN A 609 48.29 2.83 5.23
CA GLN A 609 49.55 3.54 4.93
C GLN A 609 50.79 2.70 4.53
N GLY A 610 51.10 2.69 3.22
CA GLY A 610 52.50 2.68 2.74
C GLY A 610 53.01 1.41 2.05
N SER A 611 52.59 1.18 0.81
CA SER A 611 53.33 0.39 -0.20
C SER A 611 52.93 0.85 -1.61
N ASP A 612 53.77 0.57 -2.62
CA ASP A 612 53.71 1.21 -3.94
C ASP A 612 52.54 0.75 -4.84
N PRO A 613 52.08 1.58 -5.80
CA PRO A 613 50.78 1.37 -6.47
C PRO A 613 50.82 0.48 -7.73
N GLU A 614 51.99 -0.04 -8.12
CA GLU A 614 52.26 -0.42 -9.52
C GLU A 614 52.42 -1.94 -9.78
N LEU A 615 51.95 -2.80 -8.86
CA LEU A 615 52.13 -4.27 -9.01
C LEU A 615 50.95 -5.16 -8.58
N ASP A 616 49.71 -4.70 -8.70
CA ASP A 616 48.51 -5.52 -8.38
C ASP A 616 47.49 -5.63 -9.53
N LEU A 617 47.98 -6.08 -10.70
CA LEU A 617 47.16 -6.39 -11.89
C LEU A 617 46.89 -7.90 -12.05
N CYS A 618 46.90 -8.64 -10.94
CA CYS A 618 46.66 -10.09 -10.91
C CYS A 618 45.15 -10.40 -10.92
N HIS A 619 44.66 -10.90 -12.06
CA HIS A 619 43.23 -11.09 -12.29
C HIS A 619 42.64 -12.25 -11.47
N GLY A 620 41.60 -11.96 -10.68
CA GLY A 620 40.45 -12.86 -10.48
C GLY A 620 40.21 -13.44 -9.08
N HIS A 621 39.54 -12.68 -8.22
CA HIS A 621 38.96 -13.21 -6.96
C HIS A 621 37.51 -12.74 -6.62
N TYR A 622 36.83 -11.99 -7.50
CA TYR A 622 35.50 -11.39 -7.25
C TYR A 622 34.29 -12.22 -7.75
N THR A 623 34.41 -13.54 -7.85
CA THR A 623 33.53 -14.37 -8.71
C THR A 623 32.28 -15.02 -8.07
N LEU A 624 31.96 -14.77 -6.80
CA LEU A 624 30.95 -15.55 -6.05
C LEU A 624 29.68 -14.82 -5.58
N MET A 625 29.53 -13.53 -5.90
CA MET A 625 28.32 -12.74 -5.57
C MET A 625 27.04 -13.31 -6.22
N ASP A 626 26.17 -13.90 -5.40
CA ASP A 626 24.86 -14.39 -5.82
C ASP A 626 24.04 -13.30 -6.52
N ARG A 627 23.37 -13.67 -7.63
CA ARG A 627 22.59 -12.76 -8.48
C ARG A 627 21.61 -11.89 -7.69
N ALA A 628 20.98 -12.42 -6.63
CA ALA A 628 20.02 -11.69 -5.81
C ALA A 628 20.65 -10.57 -4.96
N HIS A 629 21.97 -10.60 -4.73
CA HIS A 629 22.67 -9.57 -3.95
C HIS A 629 23.12 -8.39 -4.81
N ARG A 630 23.37 -8.64 -6.10
CA ARG A 630 23.71 -7.65 -7.13
C ARG A 630 22.52 -6.89 -7.73
N ILE A 631 21.30 -7.38 -7.50
CA ILE A 631 20.07 -6.71 -7.92
C ILE A 631 19.70 -5.58 -6.94
N PHE A 632 19.44 -4.40 -7.51
CA PHE A 632 18.82 -3.27 -6.84
C PHE A 632 17.31 -3.47 -6.79
N ASP A 633 16.84 -3.87 -5.62
CA ASP A 633 15.42 -3.99 -5.32
C ASP A 633 14.87 -2.62 -4.94
N LEU A 634 14.25 -1.94 -5.90
CA LEU A 634 13.62 -0.65 -5.69
C LEU A 634 12.39 -0.79 -4.78
N VAL A 635 12.26 0.12 -3.82
CA VAL A 635 11.12 0.25 -2.93
C VAL A 635 10.27 1.47 -3.30
N HIS A 636 10.90 2.59 -3.65
CA HIS A 636 10.23 3.84 -4.04
C HIS A 636 11.22 4.76 -4.79
N ALA A 637 10.72 5.65 -5.66
CA ALA A 637 11.53 6.69 -6.31
C ALA A 637 11.06 8.09 -5.91
N ALA A 638 12.01 9.02 -5.73
CA ALA A 638 11.70 10.43 -5.52
C ALA A 638 11.23 11.04 -6.85
N LEU A 639 9.91 11.02 -7.04
CA LEU A 639 9.16 11.64 -8.12
C LEU A 639 8.05 12.49 -7.50
N PRO A 640 7.54 13.52 -8.19
CA PRO A 640 6.28 14.17 -7.80
C PRO A 640 5.18 13.12 -7.67
N SER A 641 4.59 13.00 -6.47
CA SER A 641 3.54 12.01 -6.20
C SER A 641 2.42 12.11 -7.23
N ALA A 642 1.89 10.98 -7.68
CA ALA A 642 0.69 10.97 -8.52
C ALA A 642 -0.55 11.62 -7.86
N SER A 643 -0.50 11.89 -6.54
CA SER A 643 -1.51 12.68 -5.82
C SER A 643 -1.27 14.19 -5.81
N SER A 644 -0.13 14.70 -6.30
CA SER A 644 0.27 16.11 -6.14
C SER A 644 -0.51 17.09 -7.02
N SER A 645 -1.36 16.61 -7.94
CA SER A 645 -2.28 17.42 -8.74
C SER A 645 -3.47 17.96 -7.91
N GLY A 646 -3.18 18.67 -6.81
CA GLY A 646 -4.15 19.31 -5.92
C GLY A 646 -4.25 18.74 -4.50
N SER A 647 -3.25 17.99 -4.00
CA SER A 647 -3.21 17.62 -2.56
C SER A 647 -2.52 18.71 -1.74
N THR A 648 -3.31 19.58 -1.09
CA THR A 648 -2.80 20.48 -0.04
C THR A 648 -2.13 19.68 1.08
N VAL A 649 -0.96 20.14 1.54
CA VAL A 649 -0.29 19.57 2.70
C VAL A 649 -1.10 19.94 3.94
N SER A 650 -1.43 18.97 4.79
CA SER A 650 -2.08 19.24 6.07
C SER A 650 -1.14 19.04 7.25
N ILE A 651 -1.18 19.96 8.21
CA ILE A 651 -0.57 19.75 9.52
C ILE A 651 -1.51 18.88 10.36
N SER A 652 -0.95 17.85 10.99
CA SER A 652 -1.73 16.94 11.84
C SER A 652 -1.65 17.33 13.32
N LYS A 653 -2.51 16.70 14.12
CA LYS A 653 -2.56 16.77 15.60
C LYS A 653 -1.20 16.97 16.29
N GLN A 654 -0.18 16.18 15.93
CA GLN A 654 1.15 16.27 16.55
C GLN A 654 1.90 17.56 16.20
N SER A 655 1.84 18.00 14.93
CA SER A 655 2.47 19.25 14.49
C SER A 655 1.75 20.45 15.09
N VAL A 656 0.41 20.45 15.13
CA VAL A 656 -0.40 21.50 15.77
C VAL A 656 0.02 21.69 17.24
N LEU A 657 0.17 20.60 17.99
CA LEU A 657 0.61 20.63 19.39
C LEU A 657 2.04 21.18 19.55
N ASN A 658 2.98 20.78 18.70
CA ASN A 658 4.38 21.25 18.78
C ASN A 658 4.52 22.73 18.38
N LEU A 659 3.83 23.16 17.31
CA LEU A 659 3.77 24.55 16.86
C LEU A 659 3.13 25.45 17.94
N TRP A 660 2.04 25.00 18.57
CA TRP A 660 1.40 25.70 19.70
C TRP A 660 2.32 25.79 20.93
N ALA A 661 2.99 24.69 21.32
CA ALA A 661 3.97 24.68 22.41
C ALA A 661 5.17 25.60 22.14
N ASN A 662 5.48 25.87 20.87
CA ASN A 662 6.48 26.84 20.42
C ASN A 662 5.90 28.23 20.09
N GLY A 663 4.67 28.53 20.49
CA GLY A 663 4.12 29.89 20.57
C GLY A 663 3.25 30.35 19.42
N VAL A 664 2.88 29.47 18.48
CA VAL A 664 1.85 29.78 17.47
C VAL A 664 0.48 29.90 18.14
N LYS A 665 -0.22 31.01 17.91
CA LYS A 665 -1.50 31.33 18.58
C LYS A 665 -2.65 30.44 18.08
N GLU A 666 -3.56 30.15 18.98
CA GLU A 666 -4.73 29.28 18.77
C GLU A 666 -5.63 29.79 17.64
N SER A 667 -5.88 31.10 17.59
CA SER A 667 -6.64 31.75 16.50
C SER A 667 -5.98 31.67 15.11
N THR A 668 -4.70 31.35 15.04
CA THR A 668 -4.02 31.04 13.76
C THR A 668 -4.47 29.68 13.24
N PHE A 669 -4.53 28.67 14.13
CA PHE A 669 -5.03 27.35 13.78
C PHE A 669 -6.52 27.38 13.45
N GLU A 670 -7.34 28.15 14.18
CA GLU A 670 -8.76 28.36 13.84
C GLU A 670 -8.93 28.97 12.45
N LYS A 671 -8.17 30.03 12.11
CA LYS A 671 -8.22 30.67 10.78
C LYS A 671 -7.78 29.70 9.67
N LEU A 672 -6.69 28.97 9.86
CA LEU A 672 -6.20 27.98 8.88
C LEU A 672 -7.17 26.79 8.75
N MET A 673 -7.73 26.30 9.85
CA MET A 673 -8.73 25.22 9.83
C MET A 673 -10.00 25.65 9.11
N GLY A 674 -10.54 26.84 9.42
CA GLY A 674 -11.74 27.36 8.78
C GLY A 674 -11.56 27.61 7.28
N SER A 675 -10.45 28.24 6.88
CA SER A 675 -10.17 28.51 5.46
C SER A 675 -9.80 27.24 4.67
N GLY A 676 -9.00 26.34 5.25
CA GLY A 676 -8.64 25.07 4.63
C GLY A 676 -9.83 24.12 4.48
N LEU A 677 -10.72 24.02 5.48
CA LEU A 677 -11.96 23.24 5.37
C LEU A 677 -12.95 23.86 4.38
N ALA A 678 -13.09 25.19 4.38
CA ALA A 678 -13.92 25.89 3.38
C ALA A 678 -13.42 25.62 1.96
N GLY A 679 -12.11 25.75 1.69
CA GLY A 679 -11.52 25.47 0.38
C GLY A 679 -11.70 24.03 -0.11
N ILE A 680 -11.87 23.07 0.82
CA ILE A 680 -12.18 21.67 0.49
C ILE A 680 -13.68 21.45 0.24
N ILE A 681 -14.56 22.07 1.03
CA ILE A 681 -16.00 21.73 1.06
C ILE A 681 -16.82 22.63 0.14
N GLU A 682 -16.46 23.90 -0.02
CA GLU A 682 -17.17 24.86 -0.85
C GLU A 682 -17.35 24.39 -2.32
N PRO A 683 -16.34 23.76 -2.98
CA PRO A 683 -16.52 23.21 -4.33
C PRO A 683 -17.59 22.10 -4.42
N LEU A 684 -17.87 21.36 -3.34
CA LEU A 684 -18.94 20.36 -3.31
C LEU A 684 -20.34 20.99 -3.32
N PHE A 685 -20.47 22.29 -3.09
CA PHE A 685 -21.75 23.02 -3.07
C PHE A 685 -22.04 23.74 -4.41
N GLN A 686 -21.08 23.76 -5.35
CA GLN A 686 -21.11 24.62 -6.54
C GLN A 686 -21.49 23.85 -7.83
N TRP A 687 -22.58 23.07 -7.78
CA TRP A 687 -23.03 22.24 -8.91
C TRP A 687 -23.90 22.98 -9.95
N GLU A 688 -24.37 24.20 -9.68
CA GLU A 688 -25.24 24.99 -10.59
C GLU A 688 -24.49 26.11 -11.35
N SER A 689 -23.21 26.31 -11.05
CA SER A 689 -22.42 27.48 -11.46
C SER A 689 -21.80 27.37 -12.86
N GLY A 690 -22.64 27.27 -13.90
CA GLY A 690 -22.23 27.32 -15.30
C GLY A 690 -21.77 25.97 -15.90
N PRO A 691 -21.30 25.94 -17.16
CA PRO A 691 -21.13 24.70 -17.94
C PRO A 691 -20.05 23.75 -17.40
N MET A 692 -19.16 24.22 -16.53
CA MET A 692 -18.09 23.42 -15.92
C MET A 692 -18.42 22.97 -14.48
N ALA A 693 -19.62 23.25 -13.96
CA ALA A 693 -19.97 22.97 -12.57
C ALA A 693 -19.95 21.48 -12.20
N MET A 694 -20.55 20.61 -13.02
CA MET A 694 -20.52 19.16 -12.78
C MET A 694 -19.11 18.55 -12.95
N PRO A 695 -18.29 18.95 -13.95
CA PRO A 695 -16.86 18.63 -13.98
C PRO A 695 -16.06 19.11 -12.75
N ALA A 696 -16.34 20.30 -12.22
CA ALA A 696 -15.69 20.82 -11.01
C ALA A 696 -16.10 20.03 -9.75
N LEU A 697 -17.38 19.66 -9.65
CA LEU A 697 -17.87 18.75 -8.60
C LEU A 697 -17.17 17.37 -8.67
N TRP A 698 -17.00 16.81 -9.87
CA TRP A 698 -16.26 15.56 -10.07
C TRP A 698 -14.83 15.65 -9.56
N ASP A 699 -14.12 16.73 -9.91
CA ASP A 699 -12.73 16.97 -9.47
C ASP A 699 -12.64 17.18 -7.94
N ALA A 700 -13.59 17.89 -7.34
CA ALA A 700 -13.69 18.06 -5.90
C ALA A 700 -13.88 16.71 -5.16
N ILE A 701 -14.83 15.87 -5.59
CA ILE A 701 -15.03 14.53 -5.03
C ILE A 701 -13.76 13.68 -5.19
N ASN A 702 -13.10 13.77 -6.36
CA ASN A 702 -11.90 13.02 -6.67
C ASN A 702 -10.72 13.40 -5.76
N LYS A 703 -10.48 14.70 -5.55
CA LYS A 703 -9.41 15.22 -4.68
C LYS A 703 -9.65 14.85 -3.21
N ILE A 704 -10.88 14.97 -2.72
CA ILE A 704 -11.26 14.62 -1.34
C ILE A 704 -11.12 13.12 -1.09
N GLY A 705 -11.71 12.30 -1.97
CA GLY A 705 -11.66 10.85 -1.86
C GLY A 705 -10.32 10.22 -2.27
N LYS A 706 -9.44 10.99 -2.93
CA LYS A 706 -8.22 10.54 -3.61
C LYS A 706 -8.48 9.39 -4.59
N VAL A 707 -9.61 9.43 -5.30
CA VAL A 707 -10.15 8.29 -6.07
C VAL A 707 -9.22 7.87 -7.20
N SER A 708 -8.72 8.81 -8.01
CA SER A 708 -7.70 8.52 -9.06
C SER A 708 -6.50 7.76 -8.49
N TYR A 709 -6.00 8.16 -7.32
CA TYR A 709 -4.86 7.55 -6.65
C TYR A 709 -5.19 6.15 -6.08
N ILE A 710 -6.38 5.95 -5.50
CA ILE A 710 -6.82 4.64 -5.02
C ILE A 710 -6.99 3.65 -6.19
N ARG A 711 -7.69 4.06 -7.26
CA ARG A 711 -7.85 3.25 -8.49
C ARG A 711 -6.50 2.91 -9.12
N THR A 712 -5.62 3.90 -9.24
CA THR A 712 -4.23 3.72 -9.69
C THR A 712 -3.49 2.69 -8.83
N SER A 713 -3.53 2.83 -7.50
CA SER A 713 -2.79 1.94 -6.59
C SER A 713 -3.35 0.51 -6.56
N ARG A 714 -4.62 0.30 -6.93
CA ARG A 714 -5.19 -1.03 -7.17
C ARG A 714 -4.64 -1.64 -8.46
N LEU A 715 -4.67 -0.90 -9.58
CA LEU A 715 -4.13 -1.35 -10.88
C LEU A 715 -2.61 -1.60 -10.86
N ALA A 716 -1.85 -0.74 -10.18
CA ALA A 716 -0.39 -0.89 -10.04
C ALA A 716 0.02 -2.02 -9.07
N ALA A 717 -0.92 -2.60 -8.33
CA ALA A 717 -0.70 -3.65 -7.33
C ALA A 717 0.56 -3.38 -6.46
N GLY A 718 1.41 -4.38 -6.24
CA GLY A 718 2.65 -4.25 -5.48
C GLY A 718 3.75 -3.42 -6.14
N LYS A 719 3.60 -3.03 -7.41
CA LYS A 719 4.49 -2.05 -8.05
C LYS A 719 4.15 -0.62 -7.64
N ALA A 720 2.96 -0.34 -7.07
CA ALA A 720 2.49 1.01 -6.78
C ALA A 720 3.49 1.89 -5.99
N ARG A 721 4.16 1.33 -4.97
CA ARG A 721 5.21 2.06 -4.23
C ARG A 721 6.44 2.34 -5.09
N ALA A 722 6.93 1.36 -5.86
CA ALA A 722 8.05 1.53 -6.76
C ALA A 722 7.76 2.55 -7.88
N LEU A 723 6.51 2.66 -8.33
CA LEU A 723 6.08 3.60 -9.38
C LEU A 723 5.76 5.03 -8.87
N GLY A 724 5.96 5.33 -7.58
CA GLY A 724 5.58 6.63 -6.99
C GLY A 724 4.05 6.85 -6.86
N LEU A 725 3.27 5.77 -7.04
CA LEU A 725 1.80 5.75 -7.05
C LEU A 725 1.20 5.42 -5.68
N ALA A 726 2.05 5.06 -4.70
CA ALA A 726 1.67 4.85 -3.31
C ALA A 726 2.77 5.39 -2.38
N GLY A 727 2.38 6.26 -1.43
CA GLY A 727 3.27 6.79 -0.39
C GLY A 727 3.48 5.85 0.80
N ARG A 728 4.41 6.20 1.69
CA ARG A 728 4.78 5.43 2.90
C ARG A 728 3.57 5.17 3.84
N SER A 729 2.61 6.10 3.86
CA SER A 729 1.44 6.11 4.76
C SER A 729 0.24 5.23 4.35
N PHE A 730 0.44 4.22 3.49
CA PHE A 730 -0.55 3.14 3.35
C PHE A 730 -0.68 2.34 4.66
N LYS A 731 -1.82 1.67 4.88
CA LYS A 731 -2.10 0.97 6.14
C LYS A 731 -1.07 -0.14 6.41
N LYS A 732 -0.73 -0.32 7.70
CA LYS A 732 0.11 -1.39 8.28
C LYS A 732 -0.16 -2.74 7.60
N ASP A 733 0.89 -3.50 7.22
CA ASP A 733 0.92 -4.53 6.15
C ASP A 733 0.04 -5.80 6.40
N GLY A 734 -0.81 -5.78 7.46
CA GLY A 734 -1.64 -6.88 7.97
C GLY A 734 -3.03 -6.52 8.50
N THR A 735 -3.58 -5.31 8.30
CA THR A 735 -5.04 -5.13 8.48
C THR A 735 -5.81 -5.92 7.42
N PRO A 736 -6.91 -6.62 7.76
CA PRO A 736 -7.75 -7.25 6.75
C PRO A 736 -8.44 -6.18 5.91
N GLU A 737 -8.06 -6.10 4.64
CA GLU A 737 -8.77 -5.33 3.64
C GLU A 737 -9.92 -6.21 3.12
N ASP A 738 -11.16 -5.87 3.50
CA ASP A 738 -12.40 -6.39 2.88
C ASP A 738 -12.62 -5.77 1.47
N ASP A 739 -11.63 -5.03 0.93
CA ASP A 739 -11.55 -4.59 -0.47
C ASP A 739 -11.29 -5.79 -1.37
N ASP A 740 -12.28 -6.15 -2.21
CA ASP A 740 -12.07 -7.10 -3.30
C ASP A 740 -11.03 -6.52 -4.27
N ALA A 741 -10.28 -7.36 -4.99
CA ALA A 741 -9.25 -6.91 -5.94
C ALA A 741 -9.77 -5.95 -7.03
N THR A 742 -11.08 -5.93 -7.27
CA THR A 742 -11.79 -5.04 -8.21
C THR A 742 -12.22 -3.70 -7.60
N GLY A 743 -12.24 -3.56 -6.28
CA GLY A 743 -12.80 -2.40 -5.57
C GLY A 743 -14.32 -2.24 -5.69
N ARG A 744 -15.05 -3.16 -6.33
CA ARG A 744 -16.51 -3.11 -6.55
C ARG A 744 -17.17 -4.47 -6.32
N ASN A 745 -18.48 -4.46 -6.01
CA ASN A 745 -19.29 -5.67 -6.00
C ASN A 745 -19.38 -6.27 -7.42
N ASN A 746 -18.94 -7.51 -7.58
CA ASN A 746 -18.86 -8.20 -8.88
C ASN A 746 -20.23 -8.45 -9.56
N ILE A 747 -21.34 -8.34 -8.83
CA ILE A 747 -22.69 -8.63 -9.32
C ILE A 747 -23.48 -7.33 -9.59
N SER A 748 -23.65 -6.48 -8.57
CA SER A 748 -24.43 -5.24 -8.71
C SER A 748 -23.64 -4.09 -9.35
N GLY A 749 -22.31 -4.21 -9.40
CA GLY A 749 -21.40 -3.17 -9.86
C GLY A 749 -21.19 -2.02 -8.87
N GLU A 750 -21.77 -2.07 -7.65
CA GLU A 750 -21.62 -1.00 -6.66
C GLU A 750 -20.15 -0.84 -6.20
N PRO A 751 -19.57 0.38 -6.23
CA PRO A 751 -18.23 0.63 -5.70
C PRO A 751 -18.15 0.53 -4.18
N SER A 752 -17.03 -0.04 -3.68
CA SER A 752 -16.74 -0.11 -2.25
C SER A 752 -16.52 1.26 -1.60
N GLY A 753 -15.94 2.21 -2.34
CA GLY A 753 -15.68 3.57 -1.87
C GLY A 753 -16.84 4.53 -2.12
N LEU A 754 -17.31 5.19 -1.07
CA LEU A 754 -18.34 6.24 -1.14
C LEU A 754 -18.03 7.33 -2.19
N HIS A 755 -16.78 7.76 -2.26
CA HIS A 755 -16.33 8.76 -3.24
C HIS A 755 -16.31 8.22 -4.68
N GLU A 756 -16.01 6.93 -4.87
CA GLU A 756 -16.05 6.28 -6.19
C GLU A 756 -17.48 6.17 -6.69
N LYS A 757 -18.41 5.78 -5.79
CA LYS A 757 -19.85 5.74 -6.04
C LYS A 757 -20.42 7.11 -6.43
N ALA A 758 -20.06 8.17 -5.71
CA ALA A 758 -20.49 9.53 -6.04
C ALA A 758 -19.92 10.00 -7.40
N ILE A 759 -18.66 9.67 -7.71
CA ILE A 759 -18.05 9.92 -9.02
C ILE A 759 -18.79 9.19 -10.15
N GLU A 760 -19.12 7.91 -9.97
CA GLU A 760 -19.81 7.10 -10.99
C GLU A 760 -21.25 7.58 -11.22
N LEU A 761 -21.95 8.07 -10.18
CA LEU A 761 -23.24 8.75 -10.31
C LEU A 761 -23.12 10.06 -11.12
N VAL A 762 -22.11 10.89 -10.84
CA VAL A 762 -21.85 12.12 -11.62
C VAL A 762 -21.52 11.79 -13.09
N GLN A 763 -20.70 10.77 -13.34
CA GLN A 763 -20.37 10.30 -14.70
C GLN A 763 -21.59 9.74 -15.45
N ALA A 764 -22.56 9.17 -14.74
CA ALA A 764 -23.81 8.65 -15.31
C ALA A 764 -24.90 9.73 -15.50
N GLY A 765 -24.63 11.01 -15.21
CA GLY A 765 -25.59 12.10 -15.41
C GLY A 765 -26.61 12.29 -14.29
N PHE A 766 -26.31 11.86 -13.06
CA PHE A 766 -27.12 12.21 -11.88
C PHE A 766 -26.82 13.65 -11.45
N HIS A 767 -27.84 14.41 -11.00
CA HIS A 767 -27.68 15.80 -10.59
C HIS A 767 -28.07 16.00 -9.11
N PRO A 768 -27.28 16.70 -8.26
CA PRO A 768 -27.53 16.76 -6.82
C PRO A 768 -28.93 17.26 -6.43
N SER A 769 -29.43 18.29 -7.11
CA SER A 769 -30.78 18.84 -6.85
C SER A 769 -31.93 18.03 -7.48
N LYS A 770 -31.66 17.01 -8.31
CA LYS A 770 -32.67 16.17 -8.99
C LYS A 770 -32.70 14.72 -8.48
N ASP A 771 -31.59 14.18 -8.00
CA ASP A 771 -31.44 12.75 -7.68
C ASP A 771 -30.95 12.52 -6.25
N ALA A 772 -31.86 12.01 -5.39
CA ALA A 772 -31.61 11.79 -3.96
C ALA A 772 -30.39 10.89 -3.65
N MET A 773 -30.06 9.93 -4.54
CA MET A 773 -28.90 9.05 -4.41
C MET A 773 -27.57 9.81 -4.42
N LEU A 774 -27.43 10.80 -5.31
CA LEU A 774 -26.23 11.63 -5.36
C LEU A 774 -26.22 12.65 -4.21
N TRP A 775 -27.38 13.23 -3.88
CA TRP A 775 -27.54 14.15 -2.74
C TRP A 775 -27.07 13.53 -1.40
N GLU A 776 -27.60 12.36 -1.02
CA GLU A 776 -27.22 11.70 0.23
C GLU A 776 -25.79 11.15 0.20
N SER A 777 -25.27 10.77 -0.97
CA SER A 777 -23.86 10.43 -1.15
C SER A 777 -22.95 11.64 -0.89
N LEU A 778 -23.28 12.81 -1.46
CA LEU A 778 -22.56 14.07 -1.21
C LEU A 778 -22.67 14.50 0.26
N LYS A 779 -23.85 14.41 0.88
CA LYS A 779 -24.03 14.68 2.31
C LYS A 779 -23.11 13.80 3.17
N SER A 780 -23.04 12.51 2.84
CA SER A 780 -22.18 11.55 3.52
C SER A 780 -20.69 11.87 3.33
N ILE A 781 -20.28 12.37 2.15
CA ILE A 781 -18.92 12.83 1.87
C ILE A 781 -18.58 14.08 2.69
N VAL A 782 -19.46 15.09 2.71
CA VAL A 782 -19.27 16.33 3.48
C VAL A 782 -19.13 16.02 4.97
N GLN A 783 -20.04 15.21 5.52
CA GLN A 783 -19.98 14.75 6.91
C GLN A 783 -18.69 13.98 7.21
N LEU A 784 -18.32 13.01 6.36
CA LEU A 784 -17.11 12.20 6.56
C LEU A 784 -15.83 13.06 6.48
N ALA A 785 -15.74 13.98 5.52
CA ALA A 785 -14.58 14.86 5.35
C ALA A 785 -14.38 15.77 6.58
N LEU A 786 -15.46 16.41 7.05
CA LEU A 786 -15.44 17.22 8.27
C LEU A 786 -15.06 16.38 9.51
N THR A 787 -15.78 15.29 9.77
CA THR A 787 -15.53 14.43 10.95
C THR A 787 -14.09 13.93 10.96
N VAL A 788 -13.58 13.42 9.84
CA VAL A 788 -12.19 12.91 9.75
C VAL A 788 -11.15 14.01 9.96
N ALA A 789 -11.40 15.23 9.48
CA ALA A 789 -10.49 16.35 9.69
C ALA A 789 -10.49 16.85 11.15
N ILE A 790 -11.67 16.91 11.78
CA ILE A 790 -11.84 17.33 13.18
C ILE A 790 -11.24 16.27 14.13
N GLU A 791 -11.64 14.99 14.02
CA GLU A 791 -11.15 13.90 14.88
C GLU A 791 -9.62 13.73 14.83
N LYS A 792 -9.02 13.94 13.66
CA LYS A 792 -7.56 13.82 13.46
C LYS A 792 -6.81 15.13 13.65
N CYS A 793 -7.51 16.24 13.92
CA CYS A 793 -6.96 17.60 13.94
C CYS A 793 -6.02 17.85 12.73
N SER A 794 -6.56 17.61 11.53
CA SER A 794 -5.84 17.71 10.26
C SER A 794 -6.22 19.02 9.57
N ILE A 795 -5.39 20.05 9.75
CA ILE A 795 -5.60 21.39 9.20
C ILE A 795 -4.94 21.48 7.82
N PRO A 796 -5.68 21.65 6.71
CA PRO A 796 -5.10 21.88 5.39
C PRO A 796 -4.41 23.25 5.36
N LEU A 797 -3.18 23.32 4.83
CA LEU A 797 -2.51 24.57 4.52
C LEU A 797 -2.87 25.06 3.11
N PRO A 798 -2.70 26.35 2.79
CA PRO A 798 -2.84 26.87 1.43
C PRO A 798 -1.96 26.12 0.43
N GLU A 799 -2.45 25.94 -0.80
CA GLU A 799 -1.65 25.34 -1.88
C GLU A 799 -0.39 26.19 -2.13
N GLY A 800 0.76 25.52 -2.30
CA GLY A 800 2.05 26.19 -2.49
C GLY A 800 2.64 26.89 -1.25
N SER A 801 2.08 26.70 -0.05
CA SER A 801 2.67 27.19 1.23
C SER A 801 3.54 26.16 1.97
N ALA A 802 3.54 24.90 1.50
CA ALA A 802 4.26 23.79 2.11
C ALA A 802 4.48 22.63 1.12
N ALA A 803 5.47 21.79 1.40
CA ALA A 803 5.74 20.52 0.71
C ALA A 803 6.11 19.41 1.70
N GLN A 804 6.15 18.17 1.19
CA GLN A 804 6.71 17.01 1.87
C GLN A 804 7.52 16.21 0.85
N GLY A 805 8.72 15.75 1.22
CA GLY A 805 9.62 15.05 0.30
C GLY A 805 10.76 14.32 1.01
N TYR A 806 11.40 13.41 0.28
CA TYR A 806 12.54 12.65 0.77
C TYR A 806 13.72 13.57 1.07
N VAL A 807 14.44 13.27 2.16
CA VAL A 807 15.66 13.98 2.53
C VAL A 807 16.86 13.37 1.82
N ILE A 808 17.65 14.20 1.13
CA ILE A 808 19.00 13.83 0.69
C ILE A 808 20.05 14.68 1.41
N THR A 809 21.24 14.10 1.59
CA THR A 809 22.45 14.80 2.03
C THR A 809 22.96 15.69 0.90
N ASP A 810 23.42 16.90 1.19
CA ASP A 810 24.06 17.79 0.20
C ASP A 810 25.16 17.07 -0.62
N PRO A 811 24.94 16.79 -1.91
CA PRO A 811 25.89 16.06 -2.75
C PRO A 811 27.15 16.86 -3.10
N LEU A 812 27.14 18.18 -2.89
CA LEU A 812 28.22 19.11 -3.23
C LEU A 812 28.89 19.73 -1.99
N GLY A 813 28.29 19.59 -0.81
CA GLY A 813 28.81 20.12 0.45
C GLY A 813 28.84 21.64 0.53
N ILE A 814 27.98 22.33 -0.21
CA ILE A 814 27.96 23.79 -0.37
C ILE A 814 27.01 24.50 0.60
N LEU A 815 25.89 23.90 1.00
CA LEU A 815 24.93 24.46 1.97
C LEU A 815 25.59 24.81 3.31
N GLY A 816 25.21 25.94 3.91
CA GLY A 816 25.63 26.33 5.25
C GLY A 816 24.99 25.48 6.36
N PRO A 817 25.49 25.53 7.60
CA PRO A 817 24.79 24.95 8.75
C PRO A 817 23.39 25.56 8.88
N ASP A 818 22.39 24.71 9.17
CA ASP A 818 20.97 25.09 9.29
C ASP A 818 20.36 25.78 8.03
N GLN A 819 20.97 25.62 6.84
CA GLN A 819 20.39 25.95 5.53
C GLN A 819 19.89 24.71 4.78
N ILE A 820 18.84 24.85 3.98
CA ILE A 820 18.28 23.79 3.13
C ILE A 820 18.09 24.26 1.67
N PHE A 821 17.96 23.31 0.75
CA PHE A 821 17.48 23.57 -0.61
C PHE A 821 16.29 22.66 -0.93
N TYR A 822 15.23 23.22 -1.52
CA TYR A 822 14.13 22.46 -2.08
C TYR A 822 13.66 23.09 -3.40
N ARG A 823 13.55 22.25 -4.43
CA ARG A 823 13.04 22.62 -5.75
C ARG A 823 12.01 21.61 -6.23
N SER A 824 10.79 22.06 -6.51
CA SER A 824 9.77 21.26 -7.18
C SER A 824 10.02 21.26 -8.70
N SER A 825 9.89 20.11 -9.37
CA SER A 825 9.93 20.03 -10.84
C SER A 825 8.66 20.60 -11.48
N THR A 826 7.50 20.44 -10.85
CA THR A 826 6.25 21.13 -11.20
C THR A 826 6.19 22.54 -10.57
N PRO A 827 5.83 23.61 -11.30
CA PRO A 827 5.66 24.93 -10.70
C PRO A 827 4.61 24.92 -9.57
N MET A 828 4.97 25.51 -8.43
CA MET A 828 4.08 25.78 -7.31
C MET A 828 3.53 27.22 -7.44
N LYS A 829 2.39 27.50 -6.81
CA LYS A 829 1.75 28.83 -6.85
C LYS A 829 1.82 29.49 -5.47
N ASP A 830 2.33 30.71 -5.39
CA ASP A 830 2.34 31.49 -4.14
C ASP A 830 0.88 31.90 -3.77
N PRO A 831 0.37 31.57 -2.57
CA PRO A 831 -0.97 31.98 -2.16
C PRO A 831 -1.15 33.51 -2.09
N ASP A 832 -0.10 34.28 -1.77
CA ASP A 832 -0.21 35.74 -1.65
C ASP A 832 -0.06 36.45 -3.00
N SER A 833 1.07 36.25 -3.70
CA SER A 833 1.33 36.96 -4.96
C SER A 833 0.64 36.33 -6.18
N GLN A 834 0.09 35.12 -6.04
CA GLN A 834 -0.49 34.31 -7.12
C GLN A 834 0.52 33.92 -8.23
N THR A 835 1.81 34.23 -8.08
CA THR A 835 2.87 33.92 -9.04
C THR A 835 3.28 32.44 -8.99
N LEU A 836 3.92 31.96 -10.06
CA LEU A 836 4.46 30.60 -10.14
C LEU A 836 5.95 30.58 -9.82
N PHE A 837 6.37 29.63 -8.98
CA PHE A 837 7.76 29.46 -8.56
C PHE A 837 8.13 27.97 -8.42
N ASN A 838 9.43 27.65 -8.52
CA ASN A 838 9.93 26.26 -8.41
C ASN A 838 10.86 26.04 -7.22
N VAL A 839 11.58 27.06 -6.75
CA VAL A 839 12.56 26.98 -5.65
C VAL A 839 12.02 27.75 -4.44
N VAL A 840 12.05 27.13 -3.25
CA VAL A 840 11.64 27.79 -2.00
C VAL A 840 12.79 28.62 -1.46
N THR A 841 12.50 29.83 -0.96
CA THR A 841 13.50 30.75 -0.40
C THR A 841 12.99 31.43 0.87
N GLY A 842 13.90 31.76 1.79
CA GLY A 842 13.60 32.43 3.06
C GLY A 842 13.38 31.45 4.23
N ASP A 843 12.79 31.94 5.32
CA ASP A 843 12.53 31.14 6.52
C ASP A 843 11.56 29.98 6.26
N VAL A 844 11.92 28.76 6.69
CA VAL A 844 11.10 27.55 6.59
C VAL A 844 11.08 26.78 7.92
N LEU A 845 9.92 26.20 8.26
CA LEU A 845 9.81 25.22 9.34
C LEU A 845 9.90 23.80 8.75
N ILE A 846 10.90 23.04 9.19
CA ILE A 846 11.06 21.62 8.83
C ILE A 846 10.79 20.71 10.04
N GLY A 847 10.29 19.50 9.78
CA GLY A 847 10.05 18.52 10.82
C GLY A 847 9.80 17.11 10.29
N ARG A 848 10.18 16.12 11.10
CA ARG A 848 9.94 14.69 10.84
C ARG A 848 8.94 14.13 11.86
N TYR A 849 7.89 13.46 11.38
CA TYR A 849 6.98 12.73 12.27
C TYR A 849 7.66 11.48 12.87
N PRO A 850 7.41 11.12 14.14
CA PRO A 850 6.50 11.78 15.09
C PRO A 850 7.15 12.92 15.90
N PHE A 851 6.35 13.89 16.34
CA PHE A 851 6.78 15.02 17.17
C PHE A 851 6.53 14.76 18.65
N ARG A 852 7.59 14.85 19.47
CA ARG A 852 7.60 14.49 20.90
C ARG A 852 8.18 15.58 21.79
N VAL A 853 9.27 16.23 21.38
CA VAL A 853 9.89 17.35 22.12
C VAL A 853 9.89 18.63 21.29
N ARG A 854 10.04 19.78 21.97
CA ARG A 854 9.91 21.12 21.36
C ARG A 854 10.92 21.40 20.24
N SER A 855 12.05 20.71 20.21
CA SER A 855 13.07 20.84 19.16
C SER A 855 12.79 20.05 17.89
N ASP A 856 11.82 19.13 17.87
CA ASP A 856 11.61 18.23 16.72
C ASP A 856 11.15 18.94 15.43
N ILE A 857 10.57 20.15 15.58
CA ILE A 857 10.41 21.11 14.49
C ILE A 857 11.57 22.11 14.59
N GLN A 858 12.30 22.29 13.50
CA GLN A 858 13.40 23.26 13.39
C GLN A 858 13.02 24.38 12.42
N LYS A 859 13.48 25.60 12.72
CA LYS A 859 13.40 26.74 11.80
C LYS A 859 14.75 26.90 11.12
N VAL A 860 14.74 26.93 9.79
CA VAL A 860 15.92 26.90 8.90
C VAL A 860 15.74 27.90 7.74
N GLU A 861 16.83 28.24 7.06
CA GLU A 861 16.78 29.09 5.87
C GLU A 861 16.77 28.21 4.60
N ALA A 862 15.78 28.39 3.73
CA ALA A 862 15.81 27.85 2.38
C ALA A 862 16.53 28.83 1.44
N VAL A 863 17.51 28.34 0.69
CA VAL A 863 18.38 29.14 -0.18
C VAL A 863 18.29 28.71 -1.65
N ASP A 864 18.37 29.67 -2.56
CA ASP A 864 18.45 29.40 -4.01
C ASP A 864 19.91 29.18 -4.43
N ILE A 865 20.24 27.94 -4.80
CA ILE A 865 21.58 27.53 -5.21
C ILE A 865 21.50 26.85 -6.59
N PRO A 866 21.86 27.53 -7.69
CA PRO A 866 21.80 27.00 -9.05
C PRO A 866 22.54 25.67 -9.27
N GLN A 867 23.61 25.42 -8.52
CA GLN A 867 24.38 24.18 -8.57
C GLN A 867 23.55 22.94 -8.14
N LEU A 868 22.53 23.13 -7.30
CA LEU A 868 21.64 22.06 -6.82
C LEU A 868 20.42 21.84 -7.75
N TYR A 869 20.26 22.60 -8.84
CA TYR A 869 19.08 22.52 -9.72
C TYR A 869 18.84 21.15 -10.39
N ARG A 870 19.86 20.28 -10.44
CA ARG A 870 19.73 18.88 -10.92
C ARG A 870 19.08 17.93 -9.91
N TYR A 871 18.75 18.41 -8.71
CA TYR A 871 18.15 17.70 -7.59
C TYR A 871 16.77 18.30 -7.24
N SER A 872 15.78 18.11 -8.11
CA SER A 872 14.37 18.40 -7.81
C SER A 872 13.71 17.32 -6.94
N ASP A 873 12.57 17.68 -6.35
CA ASP A 873 11.60 16.78 -5.70
C ASP A 873 12.13 16.05 -4.46
N VAL A 874 13.22 16.57 -3.89
CA VAL A 874 13.88 16.16 -2.65
C VAL A 874 14.22 17.39 -1.81
N ILE A 875 14.25 17.24 -0.48
CA ILE A 875 14.72 18.26 0.46
C ILE A 875 16.20 17.98 0.73
N ILE A 876 17.07 18.92 0.37
CA ILE A 876 18.52 18.81 0.54
C ILE A 876 18.91 19.49 1.84
N VAL A 877 19.62 18.76 2.70
CA VAL A 877 20.09 19.23 4.02
C VAL A 877 21.63 19.16 4.09
N PRO A 878 22.29 19.98 4.93
CA PRO A 878 23.71 20.23 4.80
C PRO A 878 24.54 19.07 5.37
N THR A 879 25.63 18.74 4.68
CA THR A 879 26.70 17.88 5.20
C THR A 879 27.70 18.63 6.10
N LYS A 880 27.47 19.93 6.33
CA LYS A 880 28.11 20.71 7.41
C LYS A 880 27.29 20.55 8.69
N PRO A 881 27.88 20.13 9.83
CA PRO A 881 27.12 19.89 11.04
C PRO A 881 26.76 21.20 11.74
N SER A 882 25.65 21.19 12.47
CA SER A 882 25.14 22.34 13.21
C SER A 882 25.46 22.24 14.70
N PRO A 883 25.75 23.35 15.41
CA PRO A 883 25.95 23.34 16.85
C PRO A 883 24.73 22.88 17.66
N SER A 884 25.00 22.24 18.80
CA SER A 884 24.04 21.70 19.75
C SER A 884 24.65 21.64 21.16
N ALA A 885 23.82 21.42 22.18
CA ALA A 885 24.27 21.10 23.54
C ALA A 885 25.06 19.76 23.62
N GLN A 886 25.05 18.95 22.54
CA GLN A 886 25.83 17.72 22.39
C GLN A 886 27.05 17.88 21.45
N GLY A 887 27.53 19.12 21.28
CA GLY A 887 28.57 19.46 20.31
C GLY A 887 27.99 19.65 18.90
N LEU A 888 28.74 19.28 17.85
CA LEU A 888 28.29 19.33 16.47
C LEU A 888 27.40 18.12 16.14
N VAL A 889 26.27 18.32 15.45
CA VAL A 889 25.32 17.24 15.09
C VAL A 889 24.76 17.42 13.67
N SER A 890 24.21 16.34 13.08
CA SER A 890 23.47 16.45 11.82
C SER A 890 22.15 17.22 11.99
N LEU A 891 21.70 17.93 10.95
CA LEU A 891 20.40 18.62 10.98
C LEU A 891 19.23 17.64 11.20
N MET A 892 19.29 16.46 10.57
CA MET A 892 18.27 15.41 10.73
C MET A 892 18.16 14.88 12.16
N SER A 893 19.25 14.88 12.93
CA SER A 893 19.22 14.52 14.35
C SER A 893 18.39 15.49 15.19
N LYS A 894 18.34 16.78 14.81
CA LYS A 894 17.45 17.75 15.46
C LYS A 894 15.96 17.46 15.15
N CYS A 895 15.65 16.94 13.96
CA CYS A 895 14.31 16.60 13.53
C CYS A 895 13.86 15.22 14.05
N SER A 896 13.61 15.12 15.37
CA SER A 896 13.16 13.89 16.04
C SER A 896 14.13 12.70 15.88
N GLY A 897 15.44 12.94 15.74
CA GLY A 897 16.43 11.88 15.53
C GLY A 897 16.27 11.15 14.20
N GLY A 898 16.09 11.89 13.10
CA GLY A 898 15.95 11.33 11.75
C GLY A 898 17.27 10.93 11.08
N ASP A 899 17.15 10.11 10.05
CA ASP A 899 18.22 9.69 9.16
C ASP A 899 17.89 10.04 7.69
N HIS A 900 18.67 9.52 6.75
CA HIS A 900 18.49 9.70 5.30
C HIS A 900 18.21 8.36 4.58
N ASP A 901 17.79 7.30 5.29
CA ASP A 901 17.57 5.96 4.73
C ASP A 901 16.30 5.82 3.87
N GLY A 902 15.63 6.96 3.68
CA GLY A 902 14.37 7.19 2.98
C GLY A 902 13.31 7.74 3.94
N ASP A 903 13.71 8.64 4.83
CA ASP A 903 12.81 9.49 5.60
C ASP A 903 12.37 10.72 4.81
N GLU A 904 11.22 11.24 5.20
CA GLU A 904 10.57 12.40 4.58
C GLU A 904 10.45 13.52 5.63
N LEU A 905 10.84 14.74 5.25
CA LEU A 905 10.52 15.95 6.01
C LEU A 905 9.27 16.60 5.42
N PHE A 906 8.47 17.25 6.27
CA PHE A 906 7.70 18.39 5.78
C PHE A 906 8.60 19.63 5.72
N ALA A 907 8.25 20.55 4.84
CA ALA A 907 8.75 21.92 4.79
C ALA A 907 7.54 22.86 4.71
N ILE A 908 7.41 23.81 5.65
CA ILE A 908 6.30 24.77 5.72
C ILE A 908 6.88 26.19 5.68
N TRP A 909 6.47 26.98 4.70
CA TRP A 909 6.84 28.40 4.54
C TRP A 909 5.60 29.32 4.60
N GLU A 910 4.49 28.81 5.13
CA GLU A 910 3.31 29.60 5.51
C GLU A 910 3.69 30.69 6.53
N LYS A 911 3.73 31.93 6.08
CA LYS A 911 4.29 33.09 6.81
C LYS A 911 3.70 33.22 8.21
N VAL A 912 2.38 33.06 8.35
CA VAL A 912 1.69 33.25 9.62
C VAL A 912 2.10 32.22 10.68
N LEU A 913 2.57 31.03 10.27
CA LEU A 913 3.16 30.03 11.16
C LEU A 913 4.66 30.31 11.42
N VAL A 914 5.42 30.61 10.36
CA VAL A 914 6.88 30.81 10.38
C VAL A 914 7.30 32.04 11.20
N GLU A 915 6.49 33.10 11.21
CA GLU A 915 6.71 34.32 11.98
C GLU A 915 6.39 34.15 13.48
N GLN A 916 5.41 33.31 13.82
CA GLN A 916 4.97 33.10 15.21
C GLN A 916 5.77 32.01 15.93
N PHE A 917 6.34 31.06 15.19
CA PHE A 917 7.09 29.94 15.74
C PHE A 917 8.41 30.39 16.40
N LYS A 918 8.57 30.10 17.68
CA LYS A 918 9.79 30.38 18.45
C LYS A 918 10.68 29.14 18.42
N ALA A 919 11.80 29.23 17.71
CA ALA A 919 12.78 28.16 17.61
C ALA A 919 13.24 27.67 19.00
N CYS A 920 13.32 26.35 19.16
CA CYS A 920 13.76 25.70 20.39
C CYS A 920 15.12 25.00 20.14
N PRO A 921 16.17 25.28 20.94
CA PRO A 921 17.41 24.52 20.92
C PRO A 921 17.17 23.02 21.19
N LEU A 922 18.08 22.15 20.76
CA LEU A 922 17.93 20.70 20.91
C LEU A 922 17.68 20.31 22.37
N VAL A 923 16.53 19.68 22.63
CA VAL A 923 16.25 19.05 23.92
C VAL A 923 17.11 17.79 24.05
N VAL A 924 17.87 17.68 25.13
CA VAL A 924 18.81 16.57 25.37
C VAL A 924 18.13 15.47 26.21
N PRO A 925 18.29 14.17 25.88
CA PRO A 925 17.73 13.09 26.66
C PRO A 925 18.26 13.08 28.12
N PRO A 926 17.37 13.03 29.14
CA PRO A 926 17.77 12.90 30.54
C PRO A 926 18.62 11.64 30.83
N GLU A 927 19.67 11.79 31.64
CA GLU A 927 20.62 10.71 31.99
C GLU A 927 19.95 9.43 32.53
N GLU A 928 18.84 9.58 33.26
CA GLU A 928 18.07 8.48 33.85
C GLU A 928 17.54 7.48 32.80
N ILE A 929 17.39 7.89 31.53
CA ILE A 929 16.78 7.07 30.49
C ILE A 929 17.67 5.87 30.14
N ALA A 930 18.99 6.04 30.08
CA ALA A 930 19.92 4.92 29.89
C ALA A 930 19.79 3.86 30.99
N SER A 931 19.44 4.27 32.22
CA SER A 931 19.22 3.35 33.36
C SER A 931 17.88 2.60 33.32
N SER A 932 16.95 3.03 32.45
CA SER A 932 15.61 2.44 32.31
C SER A 932 15.59 1.17 31.46
N PHE A 933 16.65 0.92 30.68
CA PHE A 933 16.82 -0.27 29.84
C PHE A 933 17.73 -1.31 30.50
N GLU A 934 17.72 -2.53 29.97
CA GLU A 934 18.59 -3.63 30.41
C GLU A 934 20.05 -3.38 29.95
N LYS A 935 21.02 -3.60 30.85
CA LYS A 935 22.41 -3.14 30.69
C LYS A 935 23.27 -3.89 29.67
N GLN A 936 22.80 -5.01 29.11
CA GLN A 936 23.57 -5.84 28.19
C GLN A 936 22.66 -6.33 27.06
N VAL A 937 22.91 -5.83 25.85
CA VAL A 937 22.34 -6.37 24.61
C VAL A 937 23.24 -7.52 24.16
N LYS A 938 22.78 -8.76 24.34
CA LYS A 938 23.55 -9.94 23.91
C LYS A 938 23.88 -9.87 22.42
N LYS A 939 25.07 -10.31 22.05
CA LYS A 939 25.53 -10.42 20.66
C LYS A 939 25.17 -11.76 19.99
N VAL A 940 25.48 -11.90 18.71
CA VAL A 940 25.36 -13.16 17.95
C VAL A 940 26.45 -14.16 18.35
N ASP A 941 27.71 -13.73 18.57
CA ASP A 941 28.80 -14.61 19.05
C ASP A 941 28.46 -15.30 20.40
N GLU A 942 28.04 -14.53 21.39
CA GLU A 942 27.52 -15.00 22.68
C GLU A 942 26.35 -15.98 22.51
N PHE A 943 25.44 -15.71 21.56
CA PHE A 943 24.27 -16.54 21.33
C PHE A 943 24.61 -17.88 20.65
N GLN A 944 25.55 -17.90 19.70
CA GLN A 944 26.10 -19.14 19.15
C GLN A 944 26.76 -19.97 20.26
N GLY A 945 27.53 -19.33 21.15
CA GLY A 945 28.12 -19.98 22.33
C GLY A 945 27.09 -20.54 23.33
N GLU A 946 25.91 -19.93 23.46
CA GLU A 946 24.80 -20.44 24.27
C GLU A 946 24.09 -21.63 23.62
N LEU A 947 23.94 -21.64 22.29
CA LEU A 947 23.35 -22.75 21.53
C LEU A 947 24.28 -23.97 21.50
N ALA A 948 25.60 -23.76 21.43
CA ALA A 948 26.63 -24.81 21.45
C ALA A 948 26.54 -25.77 22.65
N GLN A 949 26.06 -25.26 23.79
CA GLN A 949 26.01 -25.97 25.07
C GLN A 949 24.68 -26.75 25.26
N GLN A 950 23.82 -26.76 24.24
CA GLN A 950 22.47 -27.34 24.28
C GLN A 950 22.38 -28.57 23.36
N SER A 951 21.44 -29.47 23.64
CA SER A 951 21.10 -30.52 22.64
C SER A 951 20.49 -29.88 21.40
N LEU A 952 20.68 -30.48 20.22
CA LEU A 952 20.19 -29.95 18.93
C LEU A 952 18.70 -29.58 18.98
N GLU A 953 17.87 -30.44 19.58
CA GLU A 953 16.44 -30.18 19.82
C GLU A 953 16.17 -28.91 20.65
N THR A 954 16.99 -28.67 21.69
CA THR A 954 16.87 -27.49 22.56
C THR A 954 17.39 -26.25 21.84
N ALA A 955 18.51 -26.36 21.13
CA ALA A 955 19.11 -25.28 20.36
C ALA A 955 18.17 -24.81 19.23
N GLN A 956 17.60 -25.71 18.43
CA GLN A 956 16.61 -25.39 17.39
C GLN A 956 15.40 -24.64 17.97
N LYS A 957 14.84 -25.12 19.10
CA LYS A 957 13.72 -24.45 19.78
C LYS A 957 14.11 -23.08 20.33
N SER A 958 15.31 -22.96 20.92
CA SER A 958 15.86 -21.71 21.45
C SER A 958 16.07 -20.67 20.36
N PHE A 959 16.61 -21.09 19.21
CA PHE A 959 16.79 -20.25 18.02
C PHE A 959 15.45 -19.74 17.48
N ILE A 960 14.50 -20.63 17.18
CA ILE A 960 13.18 -20.26 16.66
C ILE A 960 12.41 -19.37 17.67
N THR A 961 12.48 -19.67 18.97
CA THR A 961 11.89 -18.81 20.02
C THR A 961 12.53 -17.40 20.02
N THR A 962 13.85 -17.32 19.83
CA THR A 962 14.60 -16.06 19.85
C THR A 962 14.27 -15.18 18.65
N ILE A 963 14.24 -15.74 17.42
CA ILE A 963 13.88 -14.96 16.23
C ILE A 963 12.41 -14.50 16.27
N LEU A 964 11.50 -15.29 16.85
CA LEU A 964 10.11 -14.91 17.10
C LEU A 964 9.95 -13.87 18.24
N GLY A 965 11.01 -13.58 19.00
CA GLY A 965 10.99 -12.61 20.09
C GLY A 965 10.58 -11.19 19.66
N GLY A 966 10.93 -10.82 18.43
CA GLY A 966 10.57 -9.55 17.78
C GLY A 966 9.07 -9.36 17.49
N LEU A 967 8.24 -10.39 17.69
CA LEU A 967 6.79 -10.31 17.50
C LEU A 967 6.19 -9.38 18.57
N ALA A 968 5.89 -8.14 18.21
CA ALA A 968 5.90 -7.03 19.17
C ALA A 968 4.68 -6.95 20.11
N ASP A 969 4.95 -6.83 21.41
CA ASP A 969 4.24 -5.84 22.25
C ASP A 969 5.26 -4.73 22.53
N SER A 970 5.39 -3.80 21.58
CA SER A 970 6.48 -2.81 21.58
C SER A 970 6.31 -1.74 22.65
N GLY A 971 5.15 -1.65 23.29
CA GLY A 971 4.81 -0.55 24.21
C GLY A 971 4.69 0.83 23.56
N VAL A 972 5.15 1.03 22.32
CA VAL A 972 5.19 2.33 21.61
C VAL A 972 3.84 3.05 21.66
N GLY A 973 2.74 2.38 21.34
CA GLY A 973 1.38 2.96 21.42
C GLY A 973 0.86 3.18 22.84
N LEU A 974 1.44 2.54 23.86
CA LEU A 974 1.16 2.85 25.26
C LEU A 974 1.91 4.10 25.69
N TYR A 975 3.22 4.20 25.40
CA TYR A 975 4.03 5.37 25.74
C TYR A 975 3.63 6.62 24.97
N ASP A 976 3.10 6.48 23.75
CA ASP A 976 2.40 7.55 23.01
C ASP A 976 1.22 8.12 23.82
N SER A 977 0.35 7.24 24.32
CA SER A 977 -0.81 7.62 25.14
C SER A 977 -0.41 8.18 26.51
N PHE A 978 0.64 7.62 27.14
CA PHE A 978 1.18 8.11 28.40
C PHE A 978 1.76 9.53 28.22
N HIS A 979 2.47 9.76 27.11
CA HIS A 979 3.01 11.05 26.73
C HIS A 979 1.89 12.07 26.47
N GLU A 980 0.87 11.75 25.67
CA GLU A 980 -0.25 12.67 25.41
C GLU A 980 -0.98 13.06 26.71
N LYS A 981 -1.20 12.11 27.64
CA LYS A 981 -1.79 12.40 28.96
C LYS A 981 -0.87 13.26 29.84
N ALA A 982 0.44 13.00 29.85
CA ALA A 982 1.40 13.78 30.62
C ALA A 982 1.51 15.23 30.13
N VAL A 983 1.58 15.44 28.80
CA VAL A 983 1.53 16.76 28.17
C VAL A 983 0.29 17.53 28.60
N ARG A 984 -0.89 16.88 28.53
CA ARG A 984 -2.19 17.52 28.79
C ARG A 984 -2.39 17.93 30.26
N LEU A 985 -1.71 17.27 31.20
CA LEU A 985 -1.76 17.60 32.64
C LEU A 985 -0.65 18.56 33.07
N TYR A 986 0.57 18.36 32.59
CA TYR A 986 1.78 18.98 33.18
C TYR A 986 2.49 19.96 32.25
N GLY A 987 2.12 20.03 30.97
CA GLY A 987 2.79 20.84 29.95
C GLY A 987 3.72 20.03 29.05
N TYR A 988 3.94 20.53 27.83
CA TYR A 988 4.76 19.90 26.78
C TYR A 988 6.28 20.04 27.04
N ASP A 989 6.66 20.99 27.89
CA ASP A 989 8.00 21.24 28.44
C ASP A 989 8.19 20.66 29.86
N SER A 990 7.28 19.80 30.32
CA SER A 990 7.43 19.13 31.61
C SER A 990 8.42 17.98 31.53
N LYS A 991 9.30 17.85 32.54
CA LYS A 991 10.29 16.75 32.63
C LYS A 991 9.68 15.36 32.51
N GLN A 992 8.42 15.18 32.92
CA GLN A 992 7.70 13.91 32.78
C GLN A 992 7.25 13.65 31.33
N ALA A 993 6.83 14.69 30.59
CA ALA A 993 6.58 14.57 29.15
C ALA A 993 7.89 14.28 28.40
N GLU A 994 8.95 15.07 28.62
CA GLU A 994 10.27 14.85 28.00
C GLU A 994 10.81 13.44 28.26
N ARG A 995 10.75 12.95 29.52
CA ARG A 995 11.15 11.57 29.84
C ARG A 995 10.35 10.53 29.05
N LEU A 996 9.03 10.70 28.94
CA LEU A 996 8.16 9.78 28.19
C LEU A 996 8.37 9.89 26.66
N ALA A 997 8.72 11.07 26.14
CA ALA A 997 9.07 11.32 24.75
C ALA A 997 10.30 10.52 24.31
N PHE A 998 11.40 10.66 25.05
CA PHE A 998 12.63 9.93 24.75
C PHE A 998 12.50 8.41 24.98
N LEU A 999 11.72 7.98 25.99
CA LEU A 999 11.37 6.56 26.16
C LEU A 999 10.52 6.03 25.00
N PHE A 1000 9.59 6.82 24.45
CA PHE A 1000 8.85 6.45 23.24
C PHE A 1000 9.78 6.30 22.03
N ASN A 1001 10.74 7.21 21.83
CA ASN A 1001 11.71 7.13 20.72
C ASN A 1001 12.61 5.89 20.85
N ASP A 1002 13.17 5.62 22.03
CA ASP A 1002 13.99 4.41 22.26
C ASP A 1002 13.19 3.10 22.11
N LEU A 1003 11.88 3.12 22.40
CA LEU A 1003 10.98 1.97 22.16
C LEU A 1003 10.62 1.80 20.68
N LEU A 1004 10.59 2.89 19.90
CA LEU A 1004 10.35 2.84 18.45
C LEU A 1004 11.50 2.11 17.74
N ASP A 1005 12.74 2.38 18.14
CA ASP A 1005 13.95 1.75 17.62
C ASP A 1005 14.44 0.54 18.44
N ALA A 1006 13.67 0.04 19.43
CA ALA A 1006 14.03 -1.12 20.24
C ALA A 1006 14.26 -2.40 19.40
N SER A 1007 13.56 -2.54 18.26
CA SER A 1007 13.75 -3.63 17.30
C SER A 1007 15.08 -3.57 16.54
N LYS A 1008 15.64 -2.37 16.33
CA LYS A 1008 16.96 -2.16 15.72
C LYS A 1008 18.07 -2.25 16.78
N THR A 1009 17.89 -1.56 17.91
CA THR A 1009 18.92 -1.35 18.93
C THR A 1009 19.04 -2.51 19.92
N GLY A 1010 18.02 -3.36 20.03
CA GLY A 1010 17.94 -4.41 21.06
C GLY A 1010 17.66 -3.89 22.47
N LYS A 1011 17.32 -2.60 22.64
CA LYS A 1011 16.97 -1.99 23.94
C LYS A 1011 15.71 -2.62 24.52
N VAL A 1012 15.85 -3.41 25.60
CA VAL A 1012 14.71 -3.95 26.36
C VAL A 1012 14.41 -3.05 27.55
N LEU A 1013 13.18 -2.52 27.63
CA LEU A 1013 12.74 -1.69 28.74
C LEU A 1013 12.40 -2.55 29.97
N ARG A 1014 13.00 -2.20 31.12
CA ARG A 1014 12.88 -2.96 32.37
C ARG A 1014 11.42 -3.05 32.87
N ALA A 1015 11.06 -4.22 33.40
CA ALA A 1015 9.72 -4.50 33.90
C ALA A 1015 9.27 -3.59 35.07
N ASP A 1016 10.20 -3.18 35.96
CA ASP A 1016 9.89 -2.28 37.07
C ASP A 1016 9.55 -0.86 36.59
N VAL A 1017 10.23 -0.39 35.55
CA VAL A 1017 9.97 0.90 34.89
C VAL A 1017 8.60 0.85 34.21
N ARG A 1018 8.34 -0.19 33.40
CA ARG A 1018 7.05 -0.43 32.74
C ARG A 1018 5.88 -0.47 33.73
N THR A 1019 6.09 -1.06 34.92
CA THR A 1019 5.07 -1.10 35.98
C THR A 1019 4.85 0.27 36.64
N ARG A 1020 5.93 1.00 36.92
CA ARG A 1020 5.90 2.36 37.49
C ARG A 1020 5.14 3.33 36.58
N ASP A 1021 5.51 3.39 35.30
CA ASP A 1021 4.90 4.29 34.34
C ASP A 1021 3.43 3.98 34.08
N ARG A 1022 3.05 2.69 34.08
CA ARG A 1022 1.65 2.26 33.95
C ARG A 1022 0.79 2.63 35.18
N ASN A 1023 1.37 2.60 36.37
CA ASN A 1023 0.69 3.06 37.59
C ASN A 1023 0.53 4.58 37.58
N GLN A 1024 1.55 5.32 37.12
CA GLN A 1024 1.47 6.77 36.93
C GLN A 1024 0.41 7.15 35.90
N ASP A 1025 0.39 6.50 34.72
CA ASP A 1025 -0.63 6.71 33.70
C ASP A 1025 -2.06 6.46 34.20
N SER A 1026 -2.24 5.45 35.07
CA SER A 1026 -3.52 5.17 35.70
C SER A 1026 -3.95 6.30 36.66
N SER A 1027 -3.00 6.94 37.34
CA SER A 1027 -3.24 8.14 38.16
C SER A 1027 -3.56 9.35 37.29
N ASN A 1028 -2.76 9.62 36.26
CA ASN A 1028 -2.94 10.70 35.29
C ASN A 1028 -4.34 10.62 34.64
N GLN A 1029 -4.78 9.43 34.23
CA GLN A 1029 -6.11 9.22 33.66
C GLN A 1029 -7.24 9.49 34.67
N ALA A 1030 -7.06 9.15 35.95
CA ALA A 1030 -8.01 9.43 37.02
C ALA A 1030 -8.01 10.91 37.46
N GLU A 1031 -6.92 11.64 37.22
CA GLU A 1031 -6.82 13.10 37.39
C GLU A 1031 -7.52 13.83 36.25
N LEU A 1032 -7.24 13.44 35.00
CA LEU A 1032 -7.85 14.03 33.80
C LEU A 1032 -9.37 13.82 33.73
N ALA A 1033 -9.86 12.68 34.23
CA ALA A 1033 -11.29 12.42 34.37
C ALA A 1033 -12.00 13.33 35.40
N LYS A 1034 -11.26 13.98 36.32
CA LYS A 1034 -11.79 14.94 37.29
C LYS A 1034 -11.68 16.39 36.81
N SER A 1035 -10.65 16.71 36.02
CA SER A 1035 -10.43 18.08 35.51
C SER A 1035 -11.42 18.48 34.41
N GLY A 1036 -12.01 17.51 33.71
CA GLY A 1036 -12.88 17.73 32.55
C GLY A 1036 -12.11 18.20 31.31
N LEU A 1037 -12.86 18.67 30.31
CA LEU A 1037 -12.31 19.41 29.17
C LEU A 1037 -11.78 20.75 29.67
N SER A 1038 -10.54 21.09 29.32
CA SER A 1038 -9.90 22.33 29.74
C SER A 1038 -9.77 23.24 28.54
N SER A 1039 -10.50 24.36 28.56
CA SER A 1039 -10.51 25.38 27.51
C SER A 1039 -9.15 26.08 27.29
N ARG A 1040 -8.08 25.62 27.96
CA ARG A 1040 -6.69 26.06 27.78
C ARG A 1040 -5.86 25.14 26.86
N PHE A 1041 -6.38 23.98 26.47
CA PHE A 1041 -5.62 23.02 25.65
C PHE A 1041 -6.07 23.06 24.19
N ILE A 1042 -5.09 23.16 23.27
CA ILE A 1042 -5.32 23.42 21.83
C ILE A 1042 -6.30 22.43 21.17
N TYR A 1043 -6.26 21.13 21.51
CA TYR A 1043 -7.19 20.16 20.93
C TYR A 1043 -8.65 20.41 21.35
N ASP A 1044 -8.90 20.84 22.60
CA ASP A 1044 -10.27 21.08 23.09
C ASP A 1044 -10.88 22.29 22.38
N GLN A 1045 -10.08 23.35 22.17
CA GLN A 1045 -10.50 24.55 21.44
C GLN A 1045 -10.80 24.23 19.97
N LEU A 1046 -9.88 23.56 19.27
CA LEU A 1046 -10.06 23.19 17.85
C LEU A 1046 -11.18 22.16 17.64
N GLN A 1047 -11.47 21.31 18.63
CA GLN A 1047 -12.65 20.44 18.58
C GLN A 1047 -13.95 21.24 18.69
N VAL A 1048 -14.02 22.25 19.56
CA VAL A 1048 -15.20 23.14 19.68
C VAL A 1048 -15.39 23.98 18.42
N PHE A 1049 -14.33 24.62 17.91
CA PHE A 1049 -14.37 25.37 16.64
C PHE A 1049 -14.77 24.47 15.47
N GLY A 1050 -14.16 23.29 15.36
CA GLY A 1050 -14.48 22.29 14.33
C GLY A 1050 -15.93 21.83 14.38
N GLN A 1051 -16.51 21.62 15.57
CA GLN A 1051 -17.91 21.24 15.73
C GLN A 1051 -18.87 22.37 15.32
N GLN A 1052 -18.58 23.63 15.67
CA GLN A 1052 -19.36 24.78 15.23
C GLN A 1052 -19.30 24.96 13.70
N PHE A 1053 -18.12 24.73 13.10
CA PHE A 1053 -17.93 24.74 11.65
C PHE A 1053 -18.72 23.60 10.97
N PHE A 1054 -18.68 22.38 11.54
CA PHE A 1054 -19.45 21.22 11.08
C PHE A 1054 -20.96 21.52 11.04
N GLU A 1055 -21.51 22.03 12.15
CA GLU A 1055 -22.95 22.33 12.26
C GLU A 1055 -23.36 23.42 11.27
N THR A 1056 -22.54 24.47 11.12
CA THR A 1056 -22.77 25.57 10.18
C THR A 1056 -22.78 25.09 8.72
N TYR A 1057 -21.75 24.34 8.30
CA TYR A 1057 -21.66 23.85 6.92
C TYR A 1057 -22.68 22.76 6.61
N LEU A 1058 -23.03 21.90 7.57
CA LEU A 1058 -24.07 20.89 7.38
C LEU A 1058 -25.46 21.51 7.27
N ALA A 1059 -25.79 22.50 8.12
CA ALA A 1059 -27.04 23.25 8.02
C ALA A 1059 -27.14 24.02 6.68
N ARG A 1060 -26.02 24.60 6.22
CA ARG A 1060 -25.95 25.24 4.90
C ARG A 1060 -26.18 24.22 3.77
N PHE A 1061 -25.53 23.06 3.80
CA PHE A 1061 -25.77 21.99 2.82
C PHE A 1061 -27.24 21.55 2.81
N ASP A 1062 -27.84 21.28 3.98
CA ASP A 1062 -29.24 20.84 4.08
C ASP A 1062 -30.28 21.88 3.61
N SER A 1063 -29.87 23.16 3.48
CA SER A 1063 -30.67 24.27 2.95
C SER A 1063 -30.63 24.41 1.42
N LEU A 1064 -29.72 23.73 0.72
CA LEU A 1064 -29.64 23.78 -0.74
C LEU A 1064 -30.78 22.98 -1.42
N PRO A 1065 -31.14 23.29 -2.68
CA PRO A 1065 -32.23 22.62 -3.39
C PRO A 1065 -31.97 21.11 -3.54
N LYS A 1066 -32.95 20.29 -3.14
CA LYS A 1066 -32.90 18.82 -3.19
C LYS A 1066 -34.21 18.22 -3.68
N ALA A 1067 -34.12 17.08 -4.35
CA ALA A 1067 -35.30 16.32 -4.77
C ALA A 1067 -36.02 15.70 -3.57
N THR A 1068 -37.33 15.94 -3.48
CA THR A 1068 -38.22 15.33 -2.47
C THR A 1068 -38.91 14.06 -2.99
N GLU A 1069 -38.85 13.80 -4.29
CA GLU A 1069 -39.51 12.67 -4.95
C GLU A 1069 -38.51 11.75 -5.65
N LYS A 1070 -38.96 10.55 -6.02
CA LYS A 1070 -38.14 9.58 -6.77
C LYS A 1070 -38.01 10.00 -8.23
N SER A 1071 -36.81 9.83 -8.79
CA SER A 1071 -36.52 10.21 -10.18
C SER A 1071 -37.43 9.45 -11.15
N ASN A 1072 -38.21 10.20 -11.94
CA ASN A 1072 -39.13 9.62 -12.93
C ASN A 1072 -38.38 8.92 -14.09
N ILE A 1073 -37.12 9.28 -14.33
CA ILE A 1073 -36.22 8.56 -15.25
C ILE A 1073 -35.98 7.14 -14.75
N LEU A 1074 -35.53 6.99 -13.50
CA LEU A 1074 -35.24 5.68 -12.88
C LEU A 1074 -36.49 4.81 -12.71
N ARG A 1075 -37.69 5.41 -12.61
CA ARG A 1075 -39.00 4.70 -12.61
C ARG A 1075 -39.51 4.37 -14.03
N GLY A 1076 -38.94 4.97 -15.06
CA GLY A 1076 -39.39 4.90 -16.45
C GLY A 1076 -39.54 3.48 -17.00
N PRO A 1077 -38.54 2.59 -16.90
CA PRO A 1077 -38.65 1.21 -17.41
C PRO A 1077 -39.79 0.41 -16.77
N TYR A 1078 -39.97 0.52 -15.45
CA TYR A 1078 -41.06 -0.14 -14.74
C TYR A 1078 -42.43 0.43 -15.15
N VAL A 1079 -42.58 1.75 -15.21
CA VAL A 1079 -43.83 2.41 -15.65
C VAL A 1079 -44.17 2.07 -17.11
N LYS A 1080 -43.17 1.99 -18.00
CA LYS A 1080 -43.34 1.53 -19.38
C LYS A 1080 -43.80 0.07 -19.46
N ALA A 1081 -43.25 -0.81 -18.63
CA ALA A 1081 -43.70 -2.20 -18.53
C ALA A 1081 -45.13 -2.32 -17.97
N GLN A 1082 -45.53 -1.46 -17.02
CA GLN A 1082 -46.94 -1.38 -16.58
C GLN A 1082 -47.85 -0.93 -17.73
N LEU A 1083 -47.48 0.11 -18.48
CA LEU A 1083 -48.29 0.60 -19.59
C LEU A 1083 -48.49 -0.48 -20.68
N LEU A 1084 -47.45 -1.27 -21.01
CA LEU A 1084 -47.56 -2.42 -21.91
C LEU A 1084 -48.50 -3.53 -21.40
N CYS A 1085 -48.62 -3.69 -20.07
CA CYS A 1085 -49.61 -4.58 -19.45
C CYS A 1085 -51.04 -4.04 -19.51
N GLU A 1086 -51.25 -2.76 -19.83
CA GLU A 1086 -52.57 -2.10 -19.81
C GLU A 1086 -53.06 -1.80 -21.23
N THR A 1087 -52.19 -1.38 -22.15
CA THR A 1087 -52.54 -1.10 -23.54
C THR A 1087 -52.79 -2.39 -24.33
N ALA A 1088 -53.97 -2.50 -24.95
CA ALA A 1088 -54.30 -3.60 -25.87
C ALA A 1088 -53.94 -3.29 -27.34
N ALA A 1089 -53.49 -2.06 -27.63
CA ALA A 1089 -53.10 -1.62 -28.96
C ALA A 1089 -51.60 -1.87 -29.19
N LEU A 1090 -51.27 -2.78 -30.11
CA LEU A 1090 -49.97 -2.82 -30.76
C LEU A 1090 -49.73 -1.48 -31.49
N SER A 1091 -48.50 -0.97 -31.48
CA SER A 1091 -48.11 0.05 -32.45
C SER A 1091 -48.13 -0.54 -33.87
N GLN A 1092 -48.42 0.29 -34.87
CA GLN A 1092 -48.59 -0.16 -36.27
C GLN A 1092 -47.39 -1.00 -36.75
N ASP A 1093 -46.17 -0.58 -36.39
CA ASP A 1093 -44.92 -1.26 -36.77
C ASP A 1093 -44.69 -2.58 -36.01
N ALA A 1094 -45.04 -2.65 -34.72
CA ALA A 1094 -44.94 -3.88 -33.94
C ALA A 1094 -45.94 -4.94 -34.45
N ALA A 1095 -47.14 -4.51 -34.86
CA ALA A 1095 -48.12 -5.38 -35.50
C ALA A 1095 -47.61 -5.95 -36.84
N MET A 1096 -46.99 -5.12 -37.69
CA MET A 1096 -46.38 -5.57 -38.94
C MET A 1096 -45.27 -6.60 -38.71
N HIS A 1097 -44.38 -6.37 -37.74
CA HIS A 1097 -43.33 -7.34 -37.42
C HIS A 1097 -43.89 -8.69 -36.92
N LEU A 1098 -44.85 -8.72 -35.98
CA LEU A 1098 -45.44 -9.99 -35.52
C LEU A 1098 -46.21 -10.72 -36.62
N THR A 1099 -46.89 -9.99 -37.50
CA THR A 1099 -47.70 -10.60 -38.58
C THR A 1099 -46.84 -11.35 -39.60
N SER A 1100 -45.54 -11.06 -39.68
CA SER A 1100 -44.59 -11.84 -40.50
C SER A 1100 -44.28 -13.25 -39.97
N TYR A 1101 -44.53 -13.53 -38.68
CA TYR A 1101 -44.24 -14.82 -38.04
C TYR A 1101 -45.49 -15.71 -37.82
N VAL A 1102 -46.66 -15.13 -37.61
CA VAL A 1102 -47.88 -15.89 -37.27
C VAL A 1102 -48.53 -16.51 -38.51
N SER A 1103 -48.23 -17.79 -38.75
CA SER A 1103 -48.77 -18.54 -39.89
C SER A 1103 -50.20 -19.04 -39.68
N ARG A 1104 -51.16 -18.34 -40.29
CA ARG A 1104 -52.59 -18.69 -40.51
C ARG A 1104 -53.53 -18.61 -39.30
N GLN A 1105 -54.62 -17.85 -39.49
CA GLN A 1105 -55.91 -17.93 -38.78
C GLN A 1105 -55.95 -17.60 -37.27
N GLU A 1106 -55.13 -16.66 -36.80
CA GLU A 1106 -55.44 -15.90 -35.58
C GLU A 1106 -55.74 -14.43 -35.90
N ASN A 1107 -56.60 -13.80 -35.09
CA ASN A 1107 -57.01 -12.41 -35.26
C ASN A 1107 -55.93 -11.49 -34.64
N VAL A 1108 -55.68 -10.31 -35.23
CA VAL A 1108 -54.68 -9.36 -34.70
C VAL A 1108 -55.01 -8.94 -33.26
N ASN A 1109 -56.31 -8.84 -32.94
CA ASN A 1109 -56.81 -8.59 -31.59
C ASN A 1109 -56.52 -9.72 -30.60
N ASP A 1110 -56.33 -10.96 -31.06
CA ASP A 1110 -56.06 -12.12 -30.20
C ASP A 1110 -54.55 -12.28 -29.98
N VAL A 1111 -53.72 -12.06 -31.01
CA VAL A 1111 -52.26 -11.92 -30.88
C VAL A 1111 -51.90 -10.79 -29.89
N GLY A 1112 -52.61 -9.64 -29.97
CA GLY A 1112 -52.46 -8.55 -29.01
C GLY A 1112 -52.80 -8.93 -27.56
N LYS A 1113 -53.84 -9.76 -27.34
CA LYS A 1113 -54.18 -10.29 -26.00
C LYS A 1113 -53.11 -11.27 -25.50
N ILE A 1114 -52.63 -12.16 -26.35
CA ILE A 1114 -51.58 -13.14 -26.01
C ILE A 1114 -50.31 -12.40 -25.57
N LEU A 1115 -49.89 -11.37 -26.33
CA LEU A 1115 -48.73 -10.55 -25.97
C LEU A 1115 -48.96 -9.74 -24.68
N GLN A 1116 -50.16 -9.20 -24.46
CA GLN A 1116 -50.51 -8.52 -23.20
C GLN A 1116 -50.51 -9.47 -21.99
N LEU A 1117 -50.93 -10.72 -22.16
CA LEU A 1117 -50.84 -11.76 -21.13
C LEU A 1117 -49.37 -12.14 -20.84
N ALA A 1118 -48.53 -12.21 -21.88
CA ALA A 1118 -47.10 -12.45 -21.75
C ALA A 1118 -46.39 -11.31 -20.98
N TYR A 1119 -46.65 -10.04 -21.33
CA TYR A 1119 -46.14 -8.88 -20.57
C TYR A 1119 -46.56 -8.92 -19.09
N ARG A 1120 -47.83 -9.25 -18.80
CA ARG A 1120 -48.33 -9.38 -17.42
C ARG A 1120 -47.65 -10.51 -16.65
N SER A 1121 -47.45 -11.66 -17.30
CA SER A 1121 -46.75 -12.81 -16.72
C SER A 1121 -45.31 -12.44 -16.36
N ASP A 1122 -44.56 -11.90 -17.32
CA ASP A 1122 -43.16 -11.49 -17.11
C ASP A 1122 -43.05 -10.43 -16.00
N LEU A 1123 -43.94 -9.42 -16.01
CA LEU A 1123 -43.91 -8.35 -15.00
C LEU A 1123 -44.22 -8.87 -13.59
N GLU A 1124 -45.18 -9.78 -13.42
CA GLU A 1124 -45.45 -10.37 -12.10
C GLU A 1124 -44.36 -11.34 -11.64
N LEU A 1125 -43.71 -12.07 -12.55
CA LEU A 1125 -42.52 -12.86 -12.22
C LEU A 1125 -41.36 -11.97 -11.75
N ILE A 1126 -41.10 -10.86 -12.45
CA ILE A 1126 -40.10 -9.85 -12.06
C ILE A 1126 -40.46 -9.23 -10.69
N LYS A 1127 -41.71 -8.79 -10.49
CA LYS A 1127 -42.16 -8.25 -9.20
C LYS A 1127 -41.98 -9.27 -8.08
N LYS A 1128 -42.41 -10.52 -8.27
CA LYS A 1128 -42.30 -11.61 -7.28
C LYS A 1128 -40.84 -11.91 -6.93
N HIS A 1129 -39.95 -11.87 -7.91
CA HIS A 1129 -38.51 -12.03 -7.72
C HIS A 1129 -37.89 -10.89 -6.89
N VAL A 1130 -38.07 -9.64 -7.30
CA VAL A 1130 -37.52 -8.47 -6.59
C VAL A 1130 -38.11 -8.34 -5.17
N ASN A 1131 -39.39 -8.68 -4.98
CA ASN A 1131 -39.99 -8.74 -3.63
C ASN A 1131 -39.36 -9.81 -2.74
N ARG A 1132 -38.91 -10.95 -3.29
CA ARG A 1132 -38.19 -11.99 -2.54
C ARG A 1132 -36.85 -11.45 -2.03
N ALA A 1133 -36.05 -10.85 -2.92
CA ALA A 1133 -34.78 -10.23 -2.57
C ALA A 1133 -34.95 -9.08 -1.54
N TYR A 1134 -35.97 -8.24 -1.71
CA TYR A 1134 -36.32 -7.19 -0.73
C TYR A 1134 -36.75 -7.77 0.63
N GLY A 1135 -37.42 -8.93 0.64
CA GLY A 1135 -37.74 -9.67 1.86
C GLY A 1135 -36.50 -10.12 2.64
N VAL A 1136 -35.49 -10.65 1.93
CA VAL A 1136 -34.18 -11.00 2.50
C VAL A 1136 -33.46 -9.75 3.02
N PHE A 1137 -33.40 -8.68 2.22
CA PHE A 1137 -32.83 -7.38 2.62
C PHE A 1137 -33.45 -6.86 3.92
N ALA A 1138 -34.78 -6.80 4.00
CA ALA A 1138 -35.48 -6.30 5.16
C ALA A 1138 -35.31 -7.21 6.40
N ALA A 1139 -35.13 -8.53 6.21
CA ALA A 1139 -34.77 -9.44 7.30
C ALA A 1139 -33.34 -9.19 7.81
N LYS A 1140 -32.36 -9.10 6.89
CA LYS A 1140 -30.95 -8.84 7.21
C LYS A 1140 -30.72 -7.46 7.85
N LEU A 1141 -31.50 -6.46 7.45
CA LEU A 1141 -31.48 -5.14 8.08
C LEU A 1141 -31.95 -5.20 9.55
N ARG A 1142 -33.07 -5.89 9.84
CA ARG A 1142 -33.54 -6.10 11.22
C ARG A 1142 -32.58 -6.97 12.05
N GLU A 1143 -31.91 -7.95 11.44
CA GLU A 1143 -30.87 -8.76 12.07
C GLU A 1143 -29.67 -7.88 12.48
N ALA A 1144 -29.27 -6.93 11.64
CA ALA A 1144 -28.22 -5.96 11.95
C ALA A 1144 -28.64 -4.93 13.02
N GLU A 1145 -29.85 -4.37 12.93
CA GLU A 1145 -30.41 -3.41 13.91
C GLU A 1145 -30.55 -4.03 15.31
N THR A 1146 -31.14 -5.23 15.41
CA THR A 1146 -31.25 -5.94 16.70
C THR A 1146 -29.89 -6.36 17.26
N SER A 1147 -28.91 -6.63 16.40
CA SER A 1147 -27.52 -6.86 16.81
C SER A 1147 -26.83 -5.58 17.30
N ALA A 1148 -27.11 -4.42 16.69
CA ALA A 1148 -26.59 -3.14 17.12
C ALA A 1148 -27.15 -2.73 18.49
N ASN A 1149 -28.47 -2.77 18.67
CA ASN A 1149 -29.11 -2.39 19.93
C ASN A 1149 -28.64 -3.29 21.09
N ARG A 1150 -28.50 -4.61 20.87
CA ARG A 1150 -27.91 -5.53 21.86
C ARG A 1150 -26.47 -5.19 22.24
N VAL A 1151 -25.68 -4.61 21.33
CA VAL A 1151 -24.32 -4.16 21.62
C VAL A 1151 -24.32 -2.84 22.40
N GLU A 1152 -25.29 -1.95 22.17
CA GLU A 1152 -25.44 -0.71 22.95
C GLU A 1152 -25.96 -0.98 24.37
N GLU A 1153 -26.99 -1.81 24.55
CA GLU A 1153 -27.47 -2.29 25.85
C GLU A 1153 -26.33 -2.98 26.63
N ALA A 1154 -25.59 -3.89 25.98
CA ALA A 1154 -24.44 -4.54 26.60
C ALA A 1154 -23.29 -3.56 26.93
N SER A 1155 -23.18 -2.44 26.21
CA SER A 1155 -22.18 -1.40 26.49
C SER A 1155 -22.57 -0.52 27.68
N GLN A 1156 -23.86 -0.26 27.89
CA GLN A 1156 -24.35 0.46 29.09
C GLN A 1156 -24.23 -0.40 30.36
N VAL A 1157 -24.38 -1.72 30.26
CA VAL A 1157 -24.40 -2.64 31.42
C VAL A 1157 -23.00 -3.12 31.84
N LYS A 1158 -21.94 -2.93 31.04
CA LYS A 1158 -20.59 -3.49 31.33
C LYS A 1158 -19.43 -2.48 31.24
N SER A 1159 -19.28 -1.67 32.28
CA SER A 1159 -18.07 -0.88 32.54
C SER A 1159 -16.82 -1.73 32.87
N ASN A 1160 -16.99 -3.02 33.22
CA ASN A 1160 -15.90 -3.93 33.61
C ASN A 1160 -16.03 -5.35 33.01
N SER A 1161 -15.83 -5.50 31.70
CA SER A 1161 -15.27 -6.75 31.11
C SER A 1161 -14.82 -6.56 29.66
N LYS A 1162 -13.60 -7.00 29.33
CA LYS A 1162 -13.01 -6.83 28.00
C LYS A 1162 -13.31 -8.01 27.08
N LYS A 1163 -14.32 -7.88 26.23
CA LYS A 1163 -14.46 -8.53 24.91
C LYS A 1163 -15.67 -7.91 24.20
N LYS A 1164 -15.46 -6.93 23.30
CA LYS A 1164 -16.50 -6.56 22.33
C LYS A 1164 -16.72 -7.76 21.40
N PRO A 1165 -17.96 -8.18 21.09
CA PRO A 1165 -18.17 -9.24 20.11
C PRO A 1165 -17.61 -8.81 18.75
N LYS A 1166 -17.02 -9.76 18.00
CA LYS A 1166 -16.61 -9.51 16.61
C LYS A 1166 -17.86 -9.11 15.83
N LYS A 1167 -17.91 -7.88 15.28
CA LYS A 1167 -18.93 -7.54 14.28
C LYS A 1167 -18.77 -8.51 13.11
N VAL A 1168 -19.83 -9.25 12.76
CA VAL A 1168 -19.93 -9.90 11.44
C VAL A 1168 -19.88 -8.77 10.41
N SER A 1169 -19.03 -8.90 9.38
CA SER A 1169 -18.90 -7.85 8.36
C SER A 1169 -20.25 -7.62 7.68
N GLN A 1170 -20.75 -6.38 7.73
CA GLN A 1170 -22.04 -6.01 7.18
C GLN A 1170 -22.13 -6.27 5.67
N LYS A 1171 -20.97 -6.32 4.99
CA LYS A 1171 -20.80 -6.75 3.60
C LYS A 1171 -21.33 -8.18 3.38
N ARG A 1172 -20.85 -9.15 4.18
CA ARG A 1172 -21.26 -10.56 4.10
C ARG A 1172 -22.74 -10.79 4.40
N LEU A 1173 -23.32 -10.01 5.32
CA LEU A 1173 -24.76 -10.03 5.59
C LEU A 1173 -25.62 -9.50 4.42
N MET A 1174 -25.02 -8.86 3.43
CA MET A 1174 -25.70 -8.29 2.26
C MET A 1174 -25.35 -9.04 0.96
N GLU A 1175 -24.32 -9.87 0.94
CA GLU A 1175 -24.02 -10.80 -0.17
C GLU A 1175 -25.20 -11.74 -0.46
N ASP A 1176 -25.87 -12.26 0.59
CA ASP A 1176 -27.12 -13.04 0.50
C ASP A 1176 -28.21 -12.32 -0.32
N VAL A 1177 -28.33 -11.00 -0.15
CA VAL A 1177 -29.35 -10.16 -0.82
C VAL A 1177 -29.02 -9.99 -2.29
N VAL A 1178 -27.76 -9.74 -2.62
CA VAL A 1178 -27.28 -9.54 -3.99
C VAL A 1178 -27.37 -10.85 -4.78
N LEU A 1179 -27.01 -11.98 -4.18
CA LEU A 1179 -27.20 -13.31 -4.77
C LEU A 1179 -28.69 -13.63 -4.99
N ALA A 1180 -29.57 -13.32 -4.02
CA ALA A 1180 -31.01 -13.52 -4.15
C ALA A 1180 -31.68 -12.59 -5.19
N TYR A 1181 -31.04 -11.49 -5.58
CA TYR A 1181 -31.51 -10.61 -6.67
C TYR A 1181 -30.97 -11.06 -8.04
N ALA A 1182 -29.77 -11.62 -8.08
CA ALA A 1182 -29.09 -12.02 -9.32
C ALA A 1182 -29.42 -13.44 -9.81
N SER A 1183 -30.12 -14.26 -9.03
CA SER A 1183 -30.58 -15.57 -9.50
C SER A 1183 -31.60 -15.46 -10.64
N ASP A 1184 -31.57 -16.41 -11.57
CA ASP A 1184 -32.48 -16.47 -12.72
C ASP A 1184 -33.97 -16.46 -12.32
N ILE A 1185 -34.80 -15.92 -13.21
CA ILE A 1185 -36.26 -15.89 -13.07
C ILE A 1185 -36.86 -16.96 -14.00
N PRO A 1186 -37.20 -18.16 -13.50
CA PRO A 1186 -37.77 -19.22 -14.33
C PRO A 1186 -39.19 -18.85 -14.79
N GLY A 1187 -39.49 -19.17 -16.05
CA GLY A 1187 -40.82 -18.97 -16.64
C GLY A 1187 -41.06 -17.62 -17.30
N LEU A 1188 -40.04 -16.76 -17.46
CA LEU A 1188 -40.14 -15.59 -18.33
C LEU A 1188 -40.41 -16.01 -19.78
N THR A 1189 -41.38 -15.37 -20.41
CA THR A 1189 -41.74 -15.56 -21.83
C THR A 1189 -40.79 -14.81 -22.77
N GLY A 1190 -40.10 -13.78 -22.26
CA GLY A 1190 -39.21 -12.93 -23.05
C GLY A 1190 -39.95 -11.82 -23.80
N ALA A 1191 -41.20 -11.56 -23.45
CA ALA A 1191 -42.00 -10.50 -24.07
C ALA A 1191 -41.48 -9.11 -23.66
N LEU A 1192 -41.12 -8.92 -22.38
CA LEU A 1192 -40.57 -7.64 -21.92
C LEU A 1192 -39.12 -7.45 -22.41
N SER A 1193 -38.93 -6.46 -23.29
CA SER A 1193 -37.61 -5.94 -23.64
C SER A 1193 -36.89 -5.41 -22.41
N ASP A 1194 -35.62 -5.81 -22.24
CA ASP A 1194 -34.73 -5.38 -21.16
C ASP A 1194 -35.25 -5.62 -19.73
N VAL A 1195 -35.33 -6.91 -19.39
CA VAL A 1195 -35.70 -7.41 -18.05
C VAL A 1195 -34.84 -6.81 -16.94
N GLU A 1196 -33.56 -6.51 -17.17
CA GLU A 1196 -32.67 -5.95 -16.13
C GLU A 1196 -32.99 -4.48 -15.82
N HIS A 1197 -33.31 -3.66 -16.82
CA HIS A 1197 -33.77 -2.30 -16.59
C HIS A 1197 -35.13 -2.28 -15.87
N VAL A 1198 -36.05 -3.21 -16.19
CA VAL A 1198 -37.32 -3.36 -15.45
C VAL A 1198 -37.10 -3.85 -14.01
N LYS A 1199 -36.22 -4.83 -13.77
CA LYS A 1199 -35.83 -5.30 -12.43
C LYS A 1199 -35.22 -4.18 -11.58
N ALA A 1200 -34.33 -3.37 -12.16
CA ALA A 1200 -33.65 -2.27 -11.46
C ALA A 1200 -34.62 -1.14 -11.13
N SER A 1201 -35.44 -0.73 -12.12
CA SER A 1201 -36.47 0.29 -11.96
C SER A 1201 -37.51 -0.09 -10.89
N TYR A 1202 -37.97 -1.35 -10.86
CA TYR A 1202 -38.87 -1.82 -9.81
C TYR A 1202 -38.19 -1.95 -8.44
N ALA A 1203 -36.91 -2.31 -8.37
CA ALA A 1203 -36.15 -2.31 -7.10
C ALA A 1203 -36.04 -0.90 -6.51
N TYR A 1204 -35.79 0.11 -7.35
CA TYR A 1204 -35.78 1.53 -6.98
C TYR A 1204 -37.15 2.01 -6.52
N GLU A 1205 -38.23 1.59 -7.20
CA GLU A 1205 -39.60 1.91 -6.78
C GLU A 1205 -39.98 1.25 -5.43
N ARG A 1206 -39.53 0.02 -5.18
CA ARG A 1206 -40.02 -0.81 -4.06
C ARG A 1206 -39.54 -0.37 -2.67
N GLY A 1207 -38.31 0.15 -2.55
CA GLY A 1207 -37.74 0.57 -1.26
C GLY A 1207 -38.27 1.91 -0.76
N LYS A 1208 -38.45 2.07 0.57
CA LYS A 1208 -38.69 3.40 1.19
C LYS A 1208 -37.45 4.29 1.08
N SER A 1209 -36.27 3.69 1.21
CA SER A 1209 -34.98 4.28 0.84
C SER A 1209 -34.45 3.54 -0.39
N TYR A 1210 -33.71 4.25 -1.24
CA TYR A 1210 -33.09 3.71 -2.45
C TYR A 1210 -31.96 2.68 -2.16
N ARG A 1211 -31.46 2.59 -0.92
CA ARG A 1211 -30.31 1.75 -0.53
C ARG A 1211 -30.39 0.28 -0.94
N PHE A 1212 -31.60 -0.27 -1.05
CA PHE A 1212 -31.80 -1.63 -1.59
C PHE A 1212 -31.44 -1.71 -3.08
N ALA A 1213 -31.91 -0.74 -3.87
CA ALA A 1213 -31.72 -0.71 -5.32
C ALA A 1213 -30.29 -0.40 -5.72
N GLU A 1214 -29.58 0.43 -4.95
CA GLU A 1214 -28.12 0.59 -5.09
C GLU A 1214 -27.39 -0.75 -4.86
N LEU A 1215 -27.59 -1.35 -3.68
CA LEU A 1215 -26.91 -2.58 -3.28
C LEU A 1215 -27.00 -3.69 -4.34
N VAL A 1216 -28.16 -3.84 -4.99
CA VAL A 1216 -28.43 -4.95 -5.92
C VAL A 1216 -28.35 -4.57 -7.40
N ALA A 1217 -28.49 -3.29 -7.77
CA ALA A 1217 -28.67 -2.86 -9.16
C ALA A 1217 -28.00 -1.52 -9.52
N PHE A 1218 -27.01 -1.05 -8.75
CA PHE A 1218 -26.29 0.22 -8.99
C PHE A 1218 -25.94 0.46 -10.47
N ARG A 1219 -25.28 -0.51 -11.12
CA ARG A 1219 -24.86 -0.39 -12.53
C ARG A 1219 -26.05 -0.23 -13.49
N SER A 1220 -27.14 -0.96 -13.28
CA SER A 1220 -28.34 -0.87 -14.12
C SER A 1220 -29.08 0.46 -13.91
N LEU A 1221 -29.08 1.01 -12.69
CA LEU A 1221 -29.61 2.36 -12.44
C LEU A 1221 -28.78 3.44 -13.13
N CYS A 1222 -27.45 3.29 -13.18
CA CYS A 1222 -26.59 4.16 -13.97
C CYS A 1222 -26.88 4.08 -15.47
N GLN A 1223 -27.12 2.88 -16.02
CA GLN A 1223 -27.48 2.73 -17.43
C GLN A 1223 -28.84 3.38 -17.76
N ILE A 1224 -29.87 3.21 -16.91
CA ILE A 1224 -31.17 3.88 -17.07
C ILE A 1224 -31.02 5.42 -17.15
N GLN A 1225 -30.13 6.01 -16.34
CA GLN A 1225 -29.89 7.46 -16.36
C GLN A 1225 -29.17 7.90 -17.65
N VAL A 1226 -28.16 7.14 -18.09
CA VAL A 1226 -27.40 7.41 -19.32
C VAL A 1226 -28.30 7.32 -20.56
N ASP A 1227 -29.10 6.26 -20.68
CA ASP A 1227 -29.99 6.01 -21.82
C ASP A 1227 -31.15 7.02 -21.92
N ALA A 1228 -31.48 7.68 -20.81
CA ALA A 1228 -32.49 8.74 -20.75
C ALA A 1228 -31.92 10.16 -20.91
N SER A 1229 -30.59 10.32 -20.93
CA SER A 1229 -29.96 11.63 -21.13
C SER A 1229 -30.02 12.04 -22.60
N SER A 1230 -30.54 13.25 -22.85
CA SER A 1230 -30.55 13.85 -24.19
C SER A 1230 -29.23 14.54 -24.57
N GLU A 1231 -28.20 14.48 -23.72
CA GLU A 1231 -26.88 15.05 -24.01
C GLU A 1231 -26.01 14.08 -24.84
N PRO A 1232 -25.43 14.51 -25.97
CA PRO A 1232 -24.64 13.65 -26.86
C PRO A 1232 -23.24 13.36 -26.27
N GLY A 1233 -23.17 12.46 -25.29
CA GLY A 1233 -21.91 12.06 -24.64
C GLY A 1233 -21.89 10.66 -24.01
N GLY A 1234 -23.04 10.00 -23.86
CA GLY A 1234 -23.20 8.69 -23.20
C GLY A 1234 -22.64 7.48 -23.97
N ALA A 1235 -21.33 7.45 -24.22
CA ALA A 1235 -20.68 6.31 -24.86
C ALA A 1235 -20.42 5.16 -23.85
N PRO A 1236 -20.83 3.91 -24.13
CA PRO A 1236 -20.60 2.77 -23.24
C PRO A 1236 -19.11 2.47 -23.08
N CYS A 1237 -18.55 2.92 -21.96
CA CYS A 1237 -17.13 2.79 -21.67
C CYS A 1237 -16.81 1.40 -21.11
N SER A 1238 -15.80 0.71 -21.64
CA SER A 1238 -15.34 -0.53 -21.02
C SER A 1238 -14.72 -0.24 -19.65
N ARG A 1239 -14.85 -1.17 -18.70
CA ARG A 1239 -14.42 -0.99 -17.30
C ARG A 1239 -12.98 -0.46 -17.20
N THR A 1240 -12.05 -1.11 -17.89
CA THR A 1240 -10.62 -0.74 -17.90
C THR A 1240 -10.40 0.64 -18.52
N LEU A 1241 -11.18 1.02 -19.53
CA LEU A 1241 -11.08 2.33 -20.17
C LEU A 1241 -11.64 3.46 -19.28
N ASP A 1242 -12.68 3.20 -18.49
CA ASP A 1242 -13.19 4.17 -17.51
C ASP A 1242 -12.23 4.36 -16.33
N GLU A 1243 -11.75 3.24 -15.77
CA GLU A 1243 -10.72 3.26 -14.72
C GLU A 1243 -9.48 4.03 -15.21
N ALA A 1244 -8.99 3.76 -16.43
CA ALA A 1244 -7.89 4.50 -17.04
C ALA A 1244 -8.21 5.97 -17.36
N LYS A 1245 -9.44 6.33 -17.77
CA LYS A 1245 -9.85 7.73 -17.98
C LYS A 1245 -9.71 8.56 -16.70
N SER A 1246 -10.06 7.98 -15.55
CA SER A 1246 -9.92 8.62 -14.24
C SER A 1246 -8.46 8.78 -13.76
N ILE A 1247 -7.47 8.35 -14.54
CA ILE A 1247 -6.05 8.35 -14.20
C ILE A 1247 -5.29 9.37 -15.07
N SER A 1248 -4.32 10.08 -14.49
CA SER A 1248 -3.59 11.14 -15.20
C SER A 1248 -2.76 10.60 -16.37
N GLY A 1249 -2.52 11.43 -17.38
CA GLY A 1249 -1.77 11.04 -18.59
C GLY A 1249 -0.30 10.66 -18.33
N GLY A 1250 0.27 11.08 -17.21
CA GLY A 1250 1.59 10.62 -16.76
C GLY A 1250 1.53 9.20 -16.18
N VAL A 1251 0.51 8.90 -15.39
CA VAL A 1251 0.32 7.59 -14.74
C VAL A 1251 -0.18 6.53 -15.72
N ARG A 1252 -0.97 6.91 -16.74
CA ARG A 1252 -1.32 6.07 -17.90
C ARG A 1252 -0.13 5.69 -18.81
N ARG A 1253 1.10 6.07 -18.45
CA ARG A 1253 2.36 5.58 -19.06
C ARG A 1253 3.21 4.76 -18.07
N LEU A 1254 2.86 4.75 -16.79
CA LEU A 1254 3.46 3.94 -15.72
C LEU A 1254 2.74 2.59 -15.54
N LEU A 1255 1.47 2.52 -15.96
CA LEU A 1255 0.59 1.35 -15.99
C LEU A 1255 0.60 0.71 -17.38
#